data_AF-A0A4W5PVK2-F1
#
_entry.id   AF-A0A4W5PVK2-F1
#
_cell.length_a   1.000
_cell.length_b   1.000
_cell.length_c   1.000
_cell.angle_alpha   90.00
_cell.angle_beta   90.00
_cell.angle_gamma   90.00
#
_symmetry.space_group_name_H-M   'P 1'
#
loop_
_entity.id
_entity.type
_entity.pdbx_description
1 polymer ?
#
loop_
_entity_poly.entity_id
_entity_poly.type
_entity_poly.pdbx_seq_one_letter_code
_entity_poly.pdbx_strand_id
1 'polypeptide(L)'
;EDRRGTVGGVRREDRRESPLQFYVNNANSANVTASGPGLVYGVANKTAMFTIYTEDAAEGGLDLAIEGPSKADISCLDNKDGTCTVTYLPVLPGDYHILVRYNDKHIAGSPFNARITGKTSLSPFPSVPSTLPPPLFCLSPFPSLCPIYPSSLSFLSLSLSPGISFIPREVGEHVVSIKKNGGHVANSPITIMVVQSEIGDASKVKVYGQGLVEGHTFDMSDFVVDTREAGYGGLALSVEGPSKVDIQTQDMEDGTCVVSYCPSEPGSYIVSVRFADQHVPGSPFTVKVTGEGRIRESITRRQKAASIATVGSVCDLNLKIPEIDIHDVSAQVTSPSGTTEKADMEAVGPSTYCVRFVPHEMGIHTVDVKYRDQHIPGSPFQFTVGPLGEGGAGKVRAGGPGLEKAECGVPAEFSIWTREAGAGGLSVAVEGPSRAEISFEDRKDGSCEVSYVAQEPGDYEVSVKFNEEHIPDSPYLVPVVAPTDDARRLTVASLQESGLKVNHPASFAVHLNGAKGTFDAKAHSPSGALEECAVSKLEQDTYAIRFIPRENGLHSIDVKFNGSHIPGSPFQVRVGEPGQSGDAGLVTAHGAGLERGTTGQLSEFVINNTKAGPGALAVTIEGPSKVKMDCHECSEGYKVQYTPMAPGNYLVSIKYGGPNHITGSPFKAKVTGQRLVNVSNASETSSLTVESVTKSSSTNSHSALPRSASDASKVATRGPGLSKAYMGQRASFSVDCSKAGKNMLLVGVHGPHIPCEEVSVKHMGNMQYNVSYILKEKGNYVLAVKWGEDHVPGSPFHVTVP
;
A
#
# COMPACT_ATOMS: atom_id res chain seq x y z
N GLU A 1 -59.37 48.88 -28.26
CA GLU A 1 -59.62 48.61 -29.70
C GLU A 1 -58.32 48.13 -30.34
N ASP A 2 -58.33 47.07 -31.15
CA ASP A 2 -58.56 47.11 -32.62
C ASP A 2 -57.49 48.01 -33.31
N ARG A 3 -56.72 47.60 -34.34
CA ARG A 3 -56.70 46.34 -35.12
C ARG A 3 -55.46 46.30 -36.05
N ARG A 4 -55.02 45.09 -36.42
CA ARG A 4 -54.45 44.66 -37.73
C ARG A 4 -53.44 45.55 -38.51
N GLY A 5 -52.31 44.91 -38.85
CA GLY A 5 -51.97 44.65 -40.27
C GLY A 5 -50.52 44.96 -40.70
N THR A 6 -49.66 43.95 -40.99
CA THR A 6 -49.32 43.40 -42.35
C THR A 6 -48.81 44.43 -43.37
N VAL A 7 -47.67 44.30 -44.09
CA VAL A 7 -46.71 43.21 -44.43
C VAL A 7 -45.28 43.83 -44.58
N GLY A 8 -44.11 43.17 -44.46
CA GLY A 8 -43.72 41.80 -44.05
C GLY A 8 -42.58 41.17 -44.90
N GLY A 9 -41.45 40.78 -44.28
CA GLY A 9 -40.27 40.10 -44.90
C GLY A 9 -38.96 40.93 -44.82
N VAL A 10 -37.74 40.39 -44.59
CA VAL A 10 -37.24 39.00 -44.49
C VAL A 10 -36.03 38.90 -43.51
N ARG A 11 -36.05 37.87 -42.63
CA ARG A 11 -34.93 37.19 -41.91
C ARG A 11 -33.66 37.97 -41.49
N ARG A 12 -33.52 38.20 -40.18
CA ARG A 12 -32.66 37.45 -39.22
C ARG A 12 -32.88 38.02 -37.83
N GLU A 13 -33.02 37.18 -36.81
CA GLU A 13 -33.57 37.57 -35.50
C GLU A 13 -32.48 37.58 -34.43
N ASP A 14 -32.10 38.78 -33.98
CA ASP A 14 -31.17 39.03 -32.87
C ASP A 14 -31.78 40.09 -31.93
N ARG A 15 -32.13 39.69 -30.69
CA ARG A 15 -32.42 40.53 -29.51
C ARG A 15 -32.23 39.62 -28.28
N ARG A 16 -31.66 40.05 -27.14
CA ARG A 16 -32.04 41.20 -26.29
C ARG A 16 -30.89 41.55 -25.32
N GLU A 17 -30.88 42.78 -24.80
CA GLU A 17 -30.02 43.22 -23.70
C GLU A 17 -30.78 43.35 -22.36
N SER A 18 -30.03 43.21 -21.25
CA SER A 18 -30.23 43.82 -19.91
C SER A 18 -31.44 43.42 -19.03
N PRO A 19 -31.39 43.63 -17.67
CA PRO A 19 -30.25 43.96 -16.78
C PRO A 19 -30.09 43.00 -15.55
N LEU A 20 -29.12 43.31 -14.67
CA LEU A 20 -28.55 42.48 -13.58
C LEU A 20 -29.40 42.20 -12.32
N GLN A 21 -28.90 41.17 -11.58
CA GLN A 21 -28.98 40.82 -10.13
C GLN A 21 -29.77 39.52 -9.81
N PHE A 22 -29.32 38.58 -8.95
CA PHE A 22 -28.04 38.40 -8.20
C PHE A 22 -27.77 36.89 -7.90
N TYR A 23 -26.70 36.54 -7.18
CA TYR A 23 -26.25 35.14 -6.92
C TYR A 23 -26.97 34.38 -5.79
N VAL A 24 -27.21 33.08 -6.00
CA VAL A 24 -27.13 32.02 -4.96
C VAL A 24 -26.47 30.78 -5.57
N ASN A 25 -25.50 30.20 -4.86
CA ASN A 25 -24.81 28.92 -5.05
C ASN A 25 -24.88 28.25 -6.44
N ASN A 26 -23.77 28.32 -7.18
CA ASN A 26 -23.48 27.35 -8.23
C ASN A 26 -23.24 25.98 -7.58
N ALA A 27 -24.29 25.16 -7.49
CA ALA A 27 -24.16 23.74 -7.16
C ALA A 27 -23.15 23.08 -8.11
N ASN A 28 -22.40 22.09 -7.61
CA ASN A 28 -21.45 21.32 -8.40
C ASN A 28 -22.11 20.81 -9.69
N SER A 29 -21.35 20.82 -10.79
CA SER A 29 -21.77 20.17 -12.03
C SER A 29 -22.04 18.68 -11.73
N ALA A 30 -23.25 18.22 -12.02
CA ALA A 30 -23.83 17.01 -11.43
C ALA A 30 -23.11 15.69 -11.80
N ASN A 31 -23.32 14.68 -10.94
CA ASN A 31 -22.70 13.34 -10.92
C ASN A 31 -23.03 12.42 -12.11
N VAL A 32 -23.22 12.94 -13.32
CA VAL A 32 -23.51 12.09 -14.50
C VAL A 32 -22.25 11.33 -14.91
N THR A 33 -22.29 10.01 -14.80
CA THR A 33 -21.19 9.10 -15.14
C THR A 33 -21.65 8.03 -16.12
N ALA A 34 -20.72 7.44 -16.87
CA ALA A 34 -21.01 6.31 -17.75
C ALA A 34 -20.00 5.19 -17.50
N SER A 35 -20.48 3.94 -17.42
CA SER A 35 -19.64 2.76 -17.23
C SER A 35 -20.21 1.54 -17.96
N GLY A 36 -19.33 0.62 -18.36
CA GLY A 36 -19.71 -0.62 -19.02
C GLY A 36 -18.77 -1.00 -20.16
N PRO A 37 -18.77 -2.28 -20.58
CA PRO A 37 -17.78 -2.83 -21.51
C PRO A 37 -17.78 -2.12 -22.86
N GLY A 38 -18.94 -1.67 -23.33
CA GLY A 38 -19.10 -0.97 -24.60
C GLY A 38 -18.40 0.39 -24.69
N LEU A 39 -17.91 0.97 -23.59
CA LEU A 39 -17.10 2.20 -23.62
C LEU A 39 -15.62 1.95 -23.94
N VAL A 40 -15.16 0.70 -23.86
CA VAL A 40 -13.73 0.32 -23.92
C VAL A 40 -13.46 -0.78 -24.95
N TYR A 41 -14.36 -1.74 -25.12
CA TYR A 41 -14.13 -2.91 -25.96
C TYR A 41 -15.41 -3.48 -26.59
N GLY A 42 -15.25 -4.07 -27.78
CA GLY A 42 -16.30 -4.86 -28.40
C GLY A 42 -15.81 -5.79 -29.51
N VAL A 43 -16.77 -6.45 -30.15
CA VAL A 43 -16.53 -7.40 -31.24
C VAL A 43 -17.42 -7.03 -32.42
N ALA A 44 -16.85 -6.98 -33.62
CA ALA A 44 -17.60 -6.65 -34.84
C ALA A 44 -18.77 -7.63 -35.04
N ASN A 45 -19.94 -7.10 -35.38
CA ASN A 45 -21.22 -7.82 -35.48
C ASN A 45 -21.73 -8.42 -34.15
N LYS A 46 -21.33 -7.86 -33.00
CA LYS A 46 -22.00 -8.06 -31.70
C LYS A 46 -22.41 -6.72 -31.10
N THR A 47 -23.58 -6.70 -30.46
CA THR A 47 -24.04 -5.56 -29.68
C THR A 47 -23.08 -5.26 -28.53
N ALA A 48 -22.60 -4.03 -28.45
CA ALA A 48 -21.88 -3.46 -27.33
C ALA A 48 -22.86 -2.66 -26.43
N MET A 49 -22.59 -2.59 -25.13
CA MET A 49 -23.51 -2.02 -24.13
C MET A 49 -22.76 -1.28 -23.02
N PHE A 50 -23.32 -0.16 -22.56
CA PHE A 50 -22.89 0.57 -21.37
C PHE A 50 -24.09 1.25 -20.70
N THR A 51 -23.92 1.67 -19.44
CA THR A 51 -24.94 2.32 -18.62
C THR A 51 -24.50 3.72 -18.24
N ILE A 52 -25.43 4.67 -18.23
CA ILE A 52 -25.24 6.05 -17.79
C ILE A 52 -26.03 6.23 -16.50
N TYR A 53 -25.41 6.78 -15.47
CA TYR A 53 -26.00 7.01 -14.16
C TYR A 53 -26.33 8.50 -14.01
N THR A 54 -27.56 8.80 -13.64
CA THR A 54 -28.11 10.17 -13.53
C THR A 54 -28.84 10.41 -12.19
N GLU A 55 -28.66 9.54 -11.20
CA GLU A 55 -29.41 9.51 -9.93
C GLU A 55 -29.39 10.84 -9.14
N ASP A 56 -28.25 11.55 -9.13
CA ASP A 56 -28.10 12.88 -8.50
C ASP A 56 -28.15 14.06 -9.51
N ALA A 57 -28.55 13.81 -10.76
CA ALA A 57 -28.57 14.84 -11.80
C ALA A 57 -29.85 15.69 -11.73
N ALA A 58 -29.72 16.99 -12.04
CA ALA A 58 -30.87 17.85 -12.28
C ALA A 58 -31.67 17.39 -13.52
N GLU A 59 -32.82 18.01 -13.81
CA GLU A 59 -33.45 17.82 -15.12
C GLU A 59 -32.55 18.40 -16.22
N GLY A 60 -32.28 17.62 -17.27
CA GLY A 60 -31.34 17.99 -18.33
C GLY A 60 -31.36 17.06 -19.53
N GLY A 61 -30.81 17.54 -20.65
CA GLY A 61 -30.74 16.78 -21.91
C GLY A 61 -29.48 15.91 -21.98
N LEU A 62 -29.66 14.62 -22.26
CA LEU A 62 -28.59 13.67 -22.57
C LEU A 62 -28.46 13.51 -24.09
N ASP A 63 -27.25 13.68 -24.62
CA ASP A 63 -26.92 13.51 -26.04
C ASP A 63 -25.80 12.46 -26.23
N LEU A 64 -25.93 11.68 -27.30
CA LEU A 64 -25.17 10.48 -27.58
C LEU A 64 -24.78 10.40 -29.05
N ALA A 65 -23.47 10.39 -29.33
CA ALA A 65 -22.94 10.13 -30.65
C ALA A 65 -21.84 9.05 -30.60
N ILE A 66 -21.74 8.24 -31.64
CA ILE A 66 -20.68 7.24 -31.81
C ILE A 66 -20.07 7.43 -33.19
N GLU A 67 -18.78 7.74 -33.22
CA GLU A 67 -17.99 7.96 -34.42
C GLU A 67 -16.98 6.81 -34.57
N GLY A 68 -16.78 6.30 -35.79
CA GLY A 68 -15.84 5.20 -36.00
C GLY A 68 -15.88 4.60 -37.41
N PRO A 69 -15.13 3.50 -37.65
CA PRO A 69 -15.00 2.84 -38.95
C PRO A 69 -16.31 2.43 -39.64
N SER A 70 -17.39 2.22 -38.88
CA SER A 70 -18.73 2.03 -39.43
C SER A 70 -19.75 2.85 -38.65
N LYS A 71 -20.83 3.25 -39.31
CA LYS A 71 -21.98 3.84 -38.62
C LYS A 71 -22.64 2.76 -37.76
N ALA A 72 -22.64 2.96 -36.44
CA ALA A 72 -23.36 2.11 -35.51
C ALA A 72 -24.79 2.63 -35.29
N ASP A 73 -25.77 1.74 -35.27
CA ASP A 73 -27.11 2.07 -34.78
C ASP A 73 -27.06 2.11 -33.25
N ILE A 74 -27.56 3.20 -32.66
CA ILE A 74 -27.56 3.47 -31.21
C ILE A 74 -28.99 3.35 -30.71
N SER A 75 -29.21 2.67 -29.58
CA SER A 75 -30.45 2.75 -28.82
C SER A 75 -30.16 3.06 -27.36
N CYS A 76 -30.97 3.94 -26.77
CA CYS A 76 -30.93 4.31 -25.37
C CYS A 76 -32.27 3.94 -24.71
N LEU A 77 -32.20 3.27 -23.57
CA LEU A 77 -33.34 2.81 -22.77
C LEU A 77 -33.23 3.43 -21.37
N ASP A 78 -34.18 4.28 -21.02
CA ASP A 78 -34.39 4.77 -19.64
C ASP A 78 -34.96 3.63 -18.78
N ASN A 79 -34.22 3.25 -17.74
CA ASN A 79 -34.58 2.17 -16.82
C ASN A 79 -35.55 2.64 -15.71
N LYS A 80 -35.78 3.96 -15.57
CA LYS A 80 -36.66 4.61 -14.57
C LYS A 80 -36.24 4.44 -13.10
N ASP A 81 -34.99 4.05 -12.88
CA ASP A 81 -34.32 3.98 -11.59
C ASP A 81 -33.26 5.10 -11.41
N GLY A 82 -33.14 5.99 -12.38
CA GLY A 82 -32.06 6.99 -12.46
C GLY A 82 -30.90 6.58 -13.37
N THR A 83 -31.01 5.46 -14.09
CA THR A 83 -30.02 5.01 -15.07
C THR A 83 -30.58 4.85 -16.49
N CYS A 84 -29.71 5.02 -17.48
CA CYS A 84 -30.00 4.82 -18.90
C CYS A 84 -29.06 3.77 -19.50
N THR A 85 -29.61 2.68 -20.03
CA THR A 85 -28.85 1.64 -20.74
C THR A 85 -28.68 2.03 -22.21
N VAL A 86 -27.45 2.15 -22.69
CA VAL A 86 -27.12 2.44 -24.09
C VAL A 86 -26.53 1.19 -24.75
N THR A 87 -27.04 0.82 -25.93
CA THR A 87 -26.48 -0.23 -26.77
C THR A 87 -26.18 0.26 -28.17
N TYR A 88 -25.13 -0.28 -28.79
CA TYR A 88 -24.80 0.00 -30.18
C TYR A 88 -24.23 -1.23 -30.91
N LEU A 89 -24.37 -1.28 -32.24
CA LEU A 89 -23.88 -2.39 -33.06
C LEU A 89 -22.75 -1.94 -34.01
N PRO A 90 -21.47 -2.18 -33.67
CA PRO A 90 -20.34 -1.93 -34.58
C PRO A 90 -20.20 -3.06 -35.61
N VAL A 91 -20.22 -2.72 -36.90
CA VAL A 91 -20.15 -3.69 -38.01
C VAL A 91 -18.72 -3.98 -38.44
N LEU A 92 -17.83 -2.98 -38.35
CA LEU A 92 -16.41 -3.09 -38.71
C LEU A 92 -15.48 -3.00 -37.49
N PRO A 93 -14.33 -3.71 -37.49
CA PRO A 93 -13.31 -3.57 -36.45
C PRO A 93 -12.55 -2.23 -36.57
N GLY A 94 -11.92 -1.83 -35.46
CA GLY A 94 -11.18 -0.58 -35.31
C GLY A 94 -11.61 0.19 -34.05
N ASP A 95 -11.08 1.39 -33.85
CA ASP A 95 -11.33 2.22 -32.67
C ASP A 95 -12.56 3.12 -32.90
N TYR A 96 -13.49 3.19 -31.94
CA TYR A 96 -14.72 3.98 -31.99
C TYR A 96 -14.74 5.00 -30.85
N HIS A 97 -15.05 6.26 -31.18
CA HIS A 97 -15.20 7.34 -30.21
C HIS A 97 -16.66 7.50 -29.79
N ILE A 98 -16.92 7.40 -28.49
CA ILE A 98 -18.26 7.48 -27.91
C ILE A 98 -18.38 8.80 -27.16
N LEU A 99 -19.16 9.71 -27.73
CA LEU A 99 -19.41 11.04 -27.20
C LEU A 99 -20.70 10.99 -26.38
N VAL A 100 -20.56 11.16 -25.07
CA VAL A 100 -21.67 11.33 -24.13
C VAL A 100 -21.65 12.76 -23.61
N ARG A 101 -22.74 13.50 -23.80
CA ARG A 101 -22.89 14.89 -23.34
C ARG A 101 -24.17 15.04 -22.52
N TYR A 102 -24.09 15.85 -21.47
CA TYR A 102 -25.21 16.19 -20.61
C TYR A 102 -25.29 17.71 -20.48
N ASN A 103 -26.45 18.29 -20.81
CA ASN A 103 -26.65 19.75 -20.95
C ASN A 103 -25.53 20.42 -21.78
N ASP A 104 -25.31 19.89 -22.99
CA ASP A 104 -24.31 20.29 -23.98
C ASP A 104 -22.83 20.20 -23.56
N LYS A 105 -22.52 19.73 -22.35
CA LYS A 105 -21.15 19.50 -21.87
C LYS A 105 -20.79 18.02 -21.88
N HIS A 106 -19.54 17.69 -22.17
CA HIS A 106 -19.03 16.33 -22.00
C HIS A 106 -19.09 15.89 -20.53
N ILE A 107 -19.51 14.65 -20.29
CA ILE A 107 -19.38 14.02 -18.97
C ILE A 107 -17.92 13.59 -18.73
N ALA A 108 -17.56 13.30 -17.49
CA ALA A 108 -16.23 12.80 -17.17
C ALA A 108 -15.91 11.52 -17.98
N GLY A 109 -14.73 11.49 -18.62
CA GLY A 109 -14.28 10.39 -19.49
C GLY A 109 -14.75 10.45 -20.95
N SER A 110 -15.67 11.36 -21.31
CA SER A 110 -16.13 11.56 -22.69
C SER A 110 -15.18 12.52 -23.45
N PRO A 111 -14.74 12.20 -24.68
CA PRO A 111 -15.10 11.02 -25.48
C PRO A 111 -14.36 9.75 -25.04
N PHE A 112 -15.13 8.66 -24.87
CA PHE A 112 -14.57 7.33 -24.58
C PHE A 112 -14.05 6.68 -25.86
N ASN A 113 -13.08 5.77 -25.77
CA ASN A 113 -12.50 5.07 -26.92
C ASN A 113 -12.68 3.56 -26.80
N ALA A 114 -13.56 2.99 -27.63
CA ALA A 114 -13.90 1.58 -27.64
C ALA A 114 -13.22 0.84 -28.80
N ARG A 115 -12.36 -0.14 -28.49
CA ARG A 115 -11.67 -0.95 -29.50
C ARG A 115 -12.51 -2.15 -29.92
N ILE A 116 -12.90 -2.19 -31.20
CA ILE A 116 -13.69 -3.28 -31.78
C ILE A 116 -12.79 -4.27 -32.53
N THR A 117 -12.89 -5.54 -32.17
CA THR A 117 -12.08 -6.63 -32.76
C THR A 117 -12.89 -7.50 -33.74
N GLY A 118 -12.23 -8.07 -34.75
CA GLY A 118 -12.85 -8.99 -35.72
C GLY A 118 -12.79 -10.45 -35.27
N LYS A 119 -13.82 -11.24 -35.60
CA LYS A 119 -13.81 -12.69 -35.42
C LYS A 119 -13.31 -13.42 -36.67
N THR A 120 -12.28 -14.24 -36.52
CA THR A 120 -11.90 -15.26 -37.52
C THR A 120 -12.76 -16.51 -37.33
N SER A 121 -13.51 -16.91 -38.36
CA SER A 121 -14.22 -18.21 -38.41
C SER A 121 -13.56 -19.14 -39.43
N LEU A 122 -13.19 -20.35 -39.01
CA LEU A 122 -12.46 -21.33 -39.83
C LEU A 122 -13.38 -22.28 -40.62
N SER A 123 -12.95 -22.65 -41.84
CA SER A 123 -13.10 -23.94 -42.57
C SER A 123 -13.40 -23.75 -44.08
N PRO A 124 -13.09 -24.72 -44.98
CA PRO A 124 -11.97 -25.68 -45.02
C PRO A 124 -11.17 -25.67 -46.37
N PHE A 125 -10.08 -26.47 -46.42
CA PHE A 125 -9.08 -26.71 -47.50
C PHE A 125 -9.60 -27.02 -48.94
N PRO A 126 -8.77 -26.92 -50.03
CA PRO A 126 -7.30 -27.18 -50.17
C PRO A 126 -6.48 -26.04 -50.87
N SER A 127 -5.19 -26.11 -51.31
CA SER A 127 -4.25 -27.23 -51.62
C SER A 127 -2.73 -26.85 -51.55
N VAL A 128 -1.83 -27.80 -51.88
CA VAL A 128 -0.34 -27.75 -52.00
C VAL A 128 0.15 -27.54 -53.47
N PRO A 129 1.46 -27.42 -53.87
CA PRO A 129 2.76 -27.27 -53.13
C PRO A 129 3.87 -26.32 -53.74
N SER A 130 5.07 -26.28 -53.10
CA SER A 130 6.43 -25.86 -53.61
C SER A 130 6.77 -24.34 -53.62
N THR A 131 8.01 -23.81 -53.40
CA THR A 131 9.41 -24.36 -53.33
C THR A 131 10.38 -23.41 -52.54
N LEU A 132 11.59 -23.89 -52.17
CA LEU A 132 12.73 -23.20 -51.49
C LEU A 132 13.56 -22.19 -52.38
N PRO A 133 14.62 -21.46 -51.91
CA PRO A 133 14.84 -20.65 -50.69
C PRO A 133 15.58 -19.26 -50.97
N PRO A 134 16.56 -18.68 -50.21
CA PRO A 134 16.63 -17.23 -49.93
C PRO A 134 17.85 -16.48 -50.57
N PRO A 135 18.11 -15.18 -50.23
CA PRO A 135 19.42 -14.87 -49.62
C PRO A 135 19.56 -13.65 -48.66
N LEU A 136 20.48 -13.80 -47.68
CA LEU A 136 21.54 -12.88 -47.18
C LEU A 136 21.25 -11.50 -46.54
N PHE A 137 21.86 -11.30 -45.36
CA PHE A 137 22.16 -10.01 -44.70
C PHE A 137 23.66 -9.65 -44.82
N CYS A 138 24.01 -8.36 -44.77
CA CYS A 138 25.37 -7.81 -44.61
C CYS A 138 25.43 -6.76 -43.47
N LEU A 139 26.64 -6.45 -42.96
CA LEU A 139 26.89 -5.86 -41.63
C LEU A 139 27.56 -4.46 -41.62
N SER A 140 27.12 -3.59 -40.68
CA SER A 140 27.89 -2.54 -39.94
C SER A 140 28.41 -1.27 -40.69
N PRO A 141 28.86 -0.17 -40.01
CA PRO A 141 28.74 0.25 -38.58
C PRO A 141 28.23 1.72 -38.34
N PHE A 142 28.14 2.10 -37.04
CA PHE A 142 27.71 3.36 -36.35
C PHE A 142 28.47 4.68 -36.68
N PRO A 143 28.12 5.92 -36.17
CA PRO A 143 27.25 6.27 -35.01
C PRO A 143 26.31 7.53 -35.05
N SER A 144 25.56 7.71 -33.94
CA SER A 144 25.01 8.95 -33.32
C SER A 144 23.53 9.41 -33.53
N LEU A 145 22.84 9.50 -32.37
CA LEU A 145 21.67 10.32 -31.95
C LEU A 145 20.27 10.17 -32.62
N CYS A 146 19.26 10.11 -31.74
CA CYS A 146 17.84 9.71 -31.90
C CYS A 146 16.92 10.78 -32.57
N PRO A 147 15.58 10.58 -32.74
CA PRO A 147 14.72 9.39 -32.48
C PRO A 147 13.73 9.02 -33.62
N ILE A 148 13.02 7.87 -33.48
CA ILE A 148 11.58 7.58 -33.81
C ILE A 148 11.35 6.06 -33.90
N TYR A 149 10.23 5.58 -33.34
CA TYR A 149 9.79 4.16 -33.33
C TYR A 149 9.34 3.68 -34.73
N PRO A 150 9.40 2.35 -35.00
CA PRO A 150 8.19 1.54 -34.83
C PRO A 150 8.40 0.13 -34.24
N SER A 151 7.56 -0.20 -33.25
CA SER A 151 6.94 -1.51 -32.92
C SER A 151 7.72 -2.85 -32.89
N SER A 152 7.36 -3.66 -31.88
CA SER A 152 7.62 -5.11 -31.70
C SER A 152 9.03 -5.57 -31.29
N LEU A 153 9.42 -5.24 -30.05
CA LEU A 153 10.18 -6.15 -29.19
C LEU A 153 9.47 -6.26 -27.84
N SER A 154 9.06 -7.47 -27.48
CA SER A 154 8.49 -7.79 -26.16
C SER A 154 9.58 -7.86 -25.09
N PHE A 155 9.25 -7.40 -23.88
CA PHE A 155 10.20 -7.24 -22.77
C PHE A 155 10.89 -8.55 -22.36
N LEU A 156 12.20 -8.46 -22.13
CA LEU A 156 12.98 -9.40 -21.34
C LEU A 156 12.87 -9.00 -19.86
N SER A 157 12.38 -9.90 -19.00
CA SER A 157 12.60 -9.79 -17.56
C SER A 157 13.97 -10.38 -17.21
N LEU A 158 14.77 -9.63 -16.46
CA LEU A 158 16.11 -10.02 -16.03
C LEU A 158 16.08 -10.54 -14.59
N SER A 159 15.80 -11.83 -14.41
CA SER A 159 16.10 -12.54 -13.16
C SER A 159 17.49 -13.20 -13.26
N LEU A 160 18.20 -13.24 -12.13
CA LEU A 160 19.66 -13.43 -12.10
C LEU A 160 20.10 -14.90 -12.34
N SER A 161 20.05 -15.38 -13.58
CA SER A 161 20.69 -16.62 -14.05
C SER A 161 20.87 -16.66 -15.57
N PRO A 162 21.94 -17.26 -16.11
CA PRO A 162 22.19 -17.31 -17.56
C PRO A 162 21.36 -18.41 -18.26
N GLY A 163 20.03 -18.27 -18.20
CA GLY A 163 19.07 -19.13 -18.91
C GLY A 163 18.66 -18.53 -20.25
N ILE A 164 18.60 -19.35 -21.30
CA ILE A 164 17.90 -19.02 -22.55
C ILE A 164 16.50 -19.61 -22.45
N SER A 165 15.47 -18.78 -22.48
CA SER A 165 14.07 -19.22 -22.46
C SER A 165 13.51 -19.41 -23.87
N PHE A 166 12.63 -20.41 -24.02
CA PHE A 166 11.93 -20.74 -25.26
C PHE A 166 10.46 -21.01 -24.91
N ILE A 167 9.54 -20.26 -25.52
CA ILE A 167 8.10 -20.43 -25.32
C ILE A 167 7.50 -20.93 -26.64
N PRO A 168 7.17 -22.22 -26.76
CA PRO A 168 6.65 -22.76 -28.00
C PRO A 168 5.20 -22.34 -28.23
N ARG A 169 4.86 -22.04 -29.49
CA ARG A 169 3.52 -21.62 -29.92
C ARG A 169 2.81 -22.66 -30.81
N GLU A 170 3.54 -23.66 -31.28
CA GLU A 170 3.06 -24.65 -32.26
C GLU A 170 3.52 -26.06 -31.86
N VAL A 171 2.69 -27.07 -32.14
CA VAL A 171 2.99 -28.48 -31.89
C VAL A 171 3.97 -28.98 -32.94
N GLY A 172 5.07 -29.62 -32.54
CA GLY A 172 6.02 -30.20 -33.49
C GLY A 172 7.47 -30.22 -33.00
N GLU A 173 8.38 -30.47 -33.95
CA GLU A 173 9.83 -30.48 -33.71
C GLU A 173 10.41 -29.06 -33.82
N HIS A 174 10.93 -28.53 -32.71
CA HIS A 174 11.59 -27.22 -32.66
C HIS A 174 13.09 -27.39 -32.47
N VAL A 175 13.88 -26.87 -33.42
CA VAL A 175 15.33 -27.11 -33.49
C VAL A 175 16.11 -25.88 -33.03
N VAL A 176 16.56 -25.88 -31.77
CA VAL A 176 17.27 -24.75 -31.14
C VAL A 176 18.76 -24.83 -31.43
N SER A 177 19.25 -23.87 -32.24
CA SER A 177 20.65 -23.79 -32.67
C SER A 177 21.48 -22.82 -31.82
N ILE A 178 22.09 -23.33 -30.74
CA ILE A 178 23.05 -22.56 -29.93
C ILE A 178 24.43 -22.58 -30.62
N LYS A 179 24.95 -21.41 -31.00
CA LYS A 179 26.26 -21.25 -31.66
C LYS A 179 27.19 -20.36 -30.84
N LYS A 180 28.47 -20.73 -30.74
CA LYS A 180 29.56 -19.96 -30.15
C LYS A 180 30.67 -19.79 -31.19
N ASN A 181 31.04 -18.55 -31.50
CA ASN A 181 32.01 -18.21 -32.54
C ASN A 181 31.68 -18.84 -33.92
N GLY A 182 30.40 -18.88 -34.28
CA GLY A 182 29.89 -19.45 -35.54
C GLY A 182 29.72 -20.98 -35.57
N GLY A 183 30.43 -21.72 -34.72
CA GLY A 183 30.25 -23.17 -34.55
C GLY A 183 29.14 -23.52 -33.56
N HIS A 184 28.50 -24.67 -33.70
CA HIS A 184 27.57 -25.17 -32.69
C HIS A 184 28.31 -25.56 -31.40
N VAL A 185 27.73 -25.29 -30.25
CA VAL A 185 28.23 -25.82 -28.97
C VAL A 185 27.85 -27.31 -28.81
N ALA A 186 28.46 -28.01 -27.86
CA ALA A 186 28.09 -29.38 -27.55
C ALA A 186 26.57 -29.49 -27.27
N ASN A 187 25.96 -30.58 -27.75
CA ASN A 187 24.51 -30.84 -27.75
C ASN A 187 23.64 -29.89 -28.60
N SER A 188 24.23 -29.02 -29.44
CA SER A 188 23.51 -28.18 -30.40
C SER A 188 23.69 -28.70 -31.84
N PRO A 189 22.66 -28.70 -32.71
CA PRO A 189 21.29 -28.25 -32.44
C PRO A 189 20.53 -29.16 -31.46
N ILE A 190 19.75 -28.54 -30.57
CA ILE A 190 18.87 -29.24 -29.61
C ILE A 190 17.50 -29.39 -30.28
N THR A 191 17.01 -30.62 -30.45
CA THR A 191 15.62 -30.88 -30.84
C THR A 191 14.73 -30.89 -29.60
N ILE A 192 13.73 -30.02 -29.57
CA ILE A 192 12.67 -29.95 -28.58
C ILE A 192 11.37 -30.40 -29.25
N MET A 193 10.85 -31.56 -28.86
CA MET A 193 9.53 -32.02 -29.31
C MET A 193 8.46 -31.39 -28.42
N VAL A 194 7.65 -30.50 -28.97
CA VAL A 194 6.54 -29.87 -28.25
C VAL A 194 5.26 -30.60 -28.56
N VAL A 195 4.64 -31.19 -27.55
CA VAL A 195 3.32 -31.85 -27.67
C VAL A 195 2.19 -30.89 -27.32
N GLN A 196 0.96 -31.19 -27.77
CA GLN A 196 -0.18 -30.30 -27.59
C GLN A 196 -0.57 -30.07 -26.11
N SER A 197 -0.13 -30.91 -25.18
CA SER A 197 -0.28 -30.73 -23.73
C SER A 197 0.73 -29.75 -23.11
N GLU A 198 1.76 -29.32 -23.85
CA GLU A 198 2.80 -28.41 -23.36
C GLU A 198 2.60 -26.96 -23.81
N ILE A 199 1.72 -26.70 -24.77
CA ILE A 199 1.34 -25.35 -25.20
C ILE A 199 0.45 -24.71 -24.14
N GLY A 200 0.73 -23.45 -23.79
CA GLY A 200 0.00 -22.69 -22.78
C GLY A 200 -1.51 -22.63 -23.01
N ASP A 201 -2.27 -23.14 -22.03
CA ASP A 201 -3.72 -23.18 -21.99
C ASP A 201 -4.24 -22.25 -20.88
N ALA A 202 -4.66 -21.05 -21.27
CA ALA A 202 -5.16 -20.03 -20.34
C ALA A 202 -6.35 -20.51 -19.51
N SER A 203 -7.14 -21.48 -19.99
CA SER A 203 -8.33 -21.98 -19.27
C SER A 203 -8.00 -22.78 -18.01
N LYS A 204 -6.75 -23.24 -17.87
CA LYS A 204 -6.26 -23.99 -16.70
C LYS A 204 -5.52 -23.12 -15.68
N VAL A 205 -5.25 -21.85 -16.01
CA VAL A 205 -4.71 -20.88 -15.05
C VAL A 205 -5.78 -20.54 -14.04
N LYS A 206 -5.47 -20.67 -12.74
CA LYS A 206 -6.36 -20.31 -11.64
C LYS A 206 -5.86 -19.00 -11.05
N VAL A 207 -6.75 -18.04 -10.84
CA VAL A 207 -6.39 -16.76 -10.21
C VAL A 207 -7.32 -16.48 -9.03
N TYR A 208 -6.76 -16.11 -7.89
CA TYR A 208 -7.51 -15.88 -6.65
C TYR A 208 -6.76 -14.95 -5.70
N GLY A 209 -7.50 -14.13 -4.95
CA GLY A 209 -6.96 -13.16 -3.99
C GLY A 209 -7.94 -12.02 -3.73
N GLN A 210 -7.77 -11.26 -2.66
CA GLN A 210 -8.65 -10.11 -2.39
C GLN A 210 -8.46 -8.99 -3.41
N GLY A 211 -7.23 -8.77 -3.91
CA GLY A 211 -6.91 -7.78 -4.95
C GLY A 211 -7.55 -8.02 -6.33
N LEU A 212 -8.45 -9.01 -6.47
CA LEU A 212 -9.32 -9.22 -7.64
C LEU A 212 -10.80 -8.92 -7.37
N VAL A 213 -11.14 -8.50 -6.16
CA VAL A 213 -12.51 -8.26 -5.69
C VAL A 213 -12.65 -6.85 -5.13
N GLU A 214 -11.81 -6.51 -4.15
CA GLU A 214 -11.81 -5.21 -3.48
C GLU A 214 -10.38 -4.78 -3.13
N GLY A 215 -10.21 -3.49 -2.90
CA GLY A 215 -8.95 -2.90 -2.44
C GLY A 215 -9.19 -1.63 -1.64
N HIS A 216 -8.13 -1.12 -1.04
CA HIS A 216 -8.14 0.17 -0.34
C HIS A 216 -7.02 1.07 -0.91
N THR A 217 -7.23 2.38 -0.90
CA THR A 217 -6.20 3.33 -1.31
C THR A 217 -4.98 3.23 -0.40
N PHE A 218 -3.80 3.33 -1.01
CA PHE A 218 -2.47 3.25 -0.39
C PHE A 218 -2.10 1.88 0.24
N ASP A 219 -3.01 0.89 0.22
CA ASP A 219 -2.74 -0.49 0.64
C ASP A 219 -2.33 -1.38 -0.53
N MET A 220 -1.42 -2.32 -0.28
CA MET A 220 -1.03 -3.35 -1.24
C MET A 220 -2.17 -4.35 -1.45
N SER A 221 -2.66 -4.42 -2.68
CA SER A 221 -3.74 -5.31 -3.10
C SER A 221 -3.16 -6.54 -3.81
N ASP A 222 -3.21 -7.70 -3.14
CA ASP A 222 -2.53 -8.92 -3.56
C ASP A 222 -3.46 -9.98 -4.17
N PHE A 223 -2.94 -10.71 -5.16
CA PHE A 223 -3.55 -11.92 -5.69
C PHE A 223 -2.52 -12.93 -6.21
N VAL A 224 -2.93 -14.20 -6.34
CA VAL A 224 -2.08 -15.31 -6.78
C VAL A 224 -2.54 -15.81 -8.15
N VAL A 225 -1.57 -16.00 -9.05
CA VAL A 225 -1.73 -16.67 -10.35
C VAL A 225 -1.08 -18.07 -10.26
N ASP A 226 -1.89 -19.12 -10.38
CA ASP A 226 -1.43 -20.52 -10.43
C ASP A 226 -1.44 -21.02 -11.88
N THR A 227 -0.25 -21.24 -12.44
CA THR A 227 -0.02 -21.69 -13.82
C THR A 227 0.38 -23.15 -13.93
N ARG A 228 0.39 -23.90 -12.82
CA ARG A 228 0.99 -25.25 -12.73
C ARG A 228 0.35 -26.29 -13.66
N GLU A 229 -0.93 -26.16 -13.92
CA GLU A 229 -1.69 -27.03 -14.84
C GLU A 229 -1.77 -26.47 -16.27
N ALA A 230 -1.25 -25.27 -16.52
CA ALA A 230 -1.49 -24.50 -17.75
C ALA A 230 -0.47 -24.75 -18.89
N GLY A 231 0.65 -25.43 -18.66
CA GLY A 231 1.69 -25.63 -19.68
C GLY A 231 2.58 -24.39 -19.89
N TYR A 232 3.32 -24.32 -21.00
CA TYR A 232 4.26 -23.22 -21.26
C TYR A 232 3.57 -22.04 -21.97
N GLY A 233 3.47 -20.91 -21.28
CA GLY A 233 2.92 -19.66 -21.81
C GLY A 233 3.48 -18.43 -21.12
N GLY A 234 3.49 -17.29 -21.81
CA GLY A 234 3.84 -16.01 -21.20
C GLY A 234 2.66 -15.45 -20.39
N LEU A 235 2.93 -14.99 -19.17
CA LEU A 235 1.99 -14.25 -18.33
C LEU A 235 2.10 -12.74 -18.64
N ALA A 236 0.96 -12.07 -18.81
CA ALA A 236 0.88 -10.63 -19.02
C ALA A 236 -0.19 -10.03 -18.09
N LEU A 237 0.18 -8.94 -17.41
CA LEU A 237 -0.62 -8.27 -16.40
C LEU A 237 -0.79 -6.80 -16.80
N SER A 238 -2.00 -6.25 -16.65
CA SER A 238 -2.23 -4.80 -16.60
C SER A 238 -3.30 -4.47 -15.58
N VAL A 239 -3.19 -3.30 -14.95
CA VAL A 239 -4.18 -2.75 -14.03
C VAL A 239 -4.49 -1.34 -14.51
N GLU A 240 -5.74 -1.09 -14.86
CA GLU A 240 -6.21 0.16 -15.48
C GLU A 240 -7.34 0.74 -14.63
N GLY A 241 -7.22 1.99 -14.18
CA GLY A 241 -8.20 2.62 -13.29
C GLY A 241 -7.92 4.12 -13.10
N PRO A 242 -8.56 4.76 -12.08
CA PRO A 242 -8.39 6.18 -11.78
C PRO A 242 -6.93 6.62 -11.63
N SER A 243 -6.16 5.96 -10.74
CA SER A 243 -4.71 6.17 -10.66
C SER A 243 -3.95 5.17 -11.54
N LYS A 244 -2.74 5.56 -11.96
CA LYS A 244 -1.71 4.57 -12.33
C LYS A 244 -1.32 3.78 -11.09
N VAL A 245 -0.89 2.54 -11.29
CA VAL A 245 -0.37 1.66 -10.23
C VAL A 245 0.84 0.90 -10.75
N ASP A 246 1.83 0.69 -9.88
CA ASP A 246 2.93 -0.22 -10.17
C ASP A 246 2.51 -1.65 -9.82
N ILE A 247 2.84 -2.59 -10.70
CA ILE A 247 2.56 -4.02 -10.53
C ILE A 247 3.87 -4.70 -10.14
N GLN A 248 3.88 -5.32 -8.97
CA GLN A 248 4.98 -6.15 -8.48
C GLN A 248 4.61 -7.63 -8.65
N THR A 249 5.59 -8.46 -9.00
CA THR A 249 5.41 -9.90 -9.24
C THR A 249 6.50 -10.70 -8.54
N GLN A 250 6.11 -11.71 -7.78
CA GLN A 250 7.02 -12.62 -7.09
C GLN A 250 6.70 -14.06 -7.47
N ASP A 251 7.63 -14.69 -8.20
CA ASP A 251 7.54 -16.11 -8.53
C ASP A 251 7.92 -16.97 -7.31
N MET A 252 7.09 -17.97 -7.01
CA MET A 252 7.27 -18.89 -5.89
C MET A 252 7.86 -20.21 -6.40
N GLU A 253 8.69 -20.87 -5.58
CA GLU A 253 9.33 -22.16 -5.93
C GLU A 253 8.33 -23.29 -6.23
N ASP A 254 7.06 -23.14 -5.82
CA ASP A 254 6.01 -24.13 -6.06
C ASP A 254 5.34 -24.01 -7.45
N GLY A 255 5.68 -22.98 -8.24
CA GLY A 255 5.10 -22.71 -9.57
C GLY A 255 3.88 -21.78 -9.55
N THR A 256 3.62 -21.08 -8.45
CA THR A 256 2.67 -19.96 -8.39
C THR A 256 3.38 -18.60 -8.51
N CYS A 257 2.67 -17.56 -8.92
CA CYS A 257 3.16 -16.19 -8.99
C CYS A 257 2.25 -15.28 -8.15
N VAL A 258 2.81 -14.60 -7.15
CA VAL A 258 2.11 -13.57 -6.37
C VAL A 258 2.21 -12.25 -7.13
N VAL A 259 1.09 -11.54 -7.25
CA VAL A 259 0.98 -10.26 -7.93
C VAL A 259 0.39 -9.24 -6.96
N SER A 260 1.04 -8.10 -6.86
CA SER A 260 0.68 -7.01 -5.94
C SER A 260 0.60 -5.69 -6.67
N TYR A 261 -0.37 -4.83 -6.33
CA TYR A 261 -0.44 -3.46 -6.82
C TYR A 261 -1.02 -2.51 -5.76
N CYS A 262 -0.66 -1.23 -5.81
CA CYS A 262 -1.12 -0.22 -4.85
C CYS A 262 -1.88 0.92 -5.57
N PRO A 263 -3.21 1.01 -5.41
CA PRO A 263 -4.02 2.11 -5.96
C PRO A 263 -3.94 3.36 -5.07
N SER A 264 -3.86 4.56 -5.67
CA SER A 264 -3.80 5.84 -4.92
C SER A 264 -5.04 6.72 -5.05
N GLU A 265 -6.04 6.27 -5.82
CA GLU A 265 -7.35 6.90 -5.94
C GLU A 265 -8.47 5.86 -5.79
N PRO A 266 -9.59 6.18 -5.11
CA PRO A 266 -10.73 5.28 -4.99
C PRO A 266 -11.50 5.21 -6.31
N GLY A 267 -12.12 4.06 -6.58
CA GLY A 267 -12.90 3.85 -7.79
C GLY A 267 -12.80 2.42 -8.33
N SER A 268 -13.14 2.26 -9.60
CA SER A 268 -13.17 0.95 -10.26
C SER A 268 -11.88 0.72 -11.05
N TYR A 269 -11.13 -0.31 -10.69
CA TYR A 269 -9.93 -0.76 -11.41
C TYR A 269 -10.24 -2.02 -12.21
N ILE A 270 -9.59 -2.17 -13.36
CA ILE A 270 -9.72 -3.29 -14.28
C ILE A 270 -8.38 -4.04 -14.27
N VAL A 271 -8.37 -5.22 -13.65
CA VAL A 271 -7.19 -6.10 -13.57
C VAL A 271 -7.26 -7.13 -14.70
N SER A 272 -6.39 -7.00 -15.69
CA SER A 272 -6.28 -7.91 -16.84
C SER A 272 -5.13 -8.89 -16.64
N VAL A 273 -5.46 -10.17 -16.54
CA VAL A 273 -4.53 -11.29 -16.45
C VAL A 273 -4.65 -12.11 -17.74
N ARG A 274 -3.56 -12.22 -18.50
CA ARG A 274 -3.51 -12.99 -19.75
C ARG A 274 -2.38 -14.00 -19.71
N PHE A 275 -2.64 -15.20 -20.22
CA PHE A 275 -1.68 -16.28 -20.34
C PHE A 275 -1.66 -16.79 -21.78
N ALA A 276 -0.47 -16.97 -22.37
CA ALA A 276 -0.32 -17.33 -23.78
C ALA A 276 -1.14 -16.43 -24.72
N ASP A 277 -1.07 -15.11 -24.49
CA ASP A 277 -1.81 -14.04 -25.19
C ASP A 277 -3.36 -14.08 -25.07
N GLN A 278 -3.94 -14.98 -24.25
CA GLN A 278 -5.39 -15.11 -24.02
C GLN A 278 -5.79 -14.75 -22.57
N HIS A 279 -7.01 -14.25 -22.36
CA HIS A 279 -7.51 -14.01 -20.99
C HIS A 279 -7.75 -15.33 -20.25
N VAL A 280 -7.34 -15.36 -18.99
CA VAL A 280 -7.62 -16.48 -18.06
C VAL A 280 -9.07 -16.40 -17.55
N PRO A 281 -9.66 -17.49 -17.03
CA PRO A 281 -11.03 -17.48 -16.50
C PRO A 281 -11.26 -16.36 -15.48
N GLY A 282 -12.33 -15.59 -15.68
CA GLY A 282 -12.69 -14.43 -14.85
C GLY A 282 -12.02 -13.11 -15.25
N SER A 283 -10.97 -13.12 -16.07
CA SER A 283 -10.31 -11.91 -16.55
C SER A 283 -11.05 -11.28 -17.76
N PRO A 284 -11.15 -9.94 -17.86
CA PRO A 284 -10.67 -8.93 -16.90
C PRO A 284 -11.54 -8.84 -15.64
N PHE A 285 -10.89 -8.71 -14.48
CA PHE A 285 -11.54 -8.55 -13.19
C PHE A 285 -11.85 -7.08 -12.92
N THR A 286 -13.01 -6.78 -12.33
CA THR A 286 -13.38 -5.43 -11.92
C THR A 286 -13.27 -5.32 -10.41
N VAL A 287 -12.31 -4.53 -9.93
CA VAL A 287 -11.96 -4.40 -8.51
C VAL A 287 -12.46 -3.06 -7.99
N LYS A 288 -13.21 -3.07 -6.89
CA LYS A 288 -13.66 -1.83 -6.26
C LYS A 288 -12.65 -1.39 -5.19
N VAL A 289 -11.96 -0.29 -5.45
CA VAL A 289 -11.06 0.35 -4.50
C VAL A 289 -11.82 1.42 -3.70
N THR A 290 -11.67 1.37 -2.38
CA THR A 290 -12.31 2.29 -1.42
C THR A 290 -11.24 3.04 -0.62
N GLY A 291 -11.65 4.02 0.20
CA GLY A 291 -10.72 4.87 0.97
C GLY A 291 -10.66 6.31 0.47
N GLU A 292 -9.85 7.13 1.12
CA GLU A 292 -9.59 8.51 0.70
C GLU A 292 -8.54 8.49 -0.44
N GLY A 293 -8.80 9.25 -1.51
CA GLY A 293 -7.82 9.43 -2.59
C GLY A 293 -6.74 10.44 -2.19
N ARG A 294 -5.83 10.73 -3.13
CA ARG A 294 -4.85 11.80 -2.96
C ARG A 294 -5.51 13.09 -2.45
N ILE A 295 -5.09 13.55 -1.28
CA ILE A 295 -5.64 14.75 -0.65
C ILE A 295 -4.87 15.95 -1.20
N ARG A 296 -5.57 16.79 -1.95
CA ARG A 296 -5.00 18.01 -2.54
C ARG A 296 -5.33 19.23 -1.69
N GLU A 297 -4.30 19.81 -1.08
CA GLU A 297 -4.36 21.18 -0.58
C GLU A 297 -3.84 22.16 -1.62
N SER A 298 -4.41 23.37 -1.63
CA SER A 298 -3.93 24.43 -2.52
C SER A 298 -4.11 25.82 -1.94
N ILE A 299 -3.08 26.64 -2.13
CA ILE A 299 -3.12 28.07 -1.84
C ILE A 299 -2.98 28.81 -3.18
N THR A 300 -4.10 29.37 -3.64
CA THR A 300 -4.12 30.30 -4.76
C THR A 300 -4.03 31.72 -4.22
N ARG A 301 -2.85 32.33 -4.27
CA ARG A 301 -2.63 33.71 -3.81
C ARG A 301 -2.46 34.62 -5.02
N ARG A 302 -3.45 35.48 -5.27
CA ARG A 302 -3.29 36.58 -6.22
C ARG A 302 -2.26 37.57 -5.66
N GLN A 303 -1.03 37.54 -6.16
CA GLN A 303 -0.14 38.68 -6.01
C GLN A 303 -0.82 39.89 -6.67
N LYS A 304 -0.99 40.99 -5.91
CA LYS A 304 -1.20 42.29 -6.52
C LYS A 304 0.15 42.77 -7.05
N ALA A 305 0.47 42.35 -8.28
CA ALA A 305 1.49 43.04 -9.05
C ALA A 305 1.09 44.52 -9.20
N ALA A 306 2.08 45.40 -9.28
CA ALA A 306 1.85 46.79 -9.66
C ALA A 306 1.14 46.85 -11.02
N SER A 307 0.29 47.86 -11.23
CA SER A 307 -0.46 48.06 -12.46
C SER A 307 0.46 48.05 -13.67
N ILE A 308 0.30 47.08 -14.58
CA ILE A 308 1.01 47.08 -15.85
C ILE A 308 0.56 48.31 -16.64
N ALA A 309 1.51 49.19 -16.85
CA ALA A 309 1.41 50.34 -17.71
C ALA A 309 1.59 49.92 -19.17
N THR A 310 0.66 50.31 -20.04
CA THR A 310 0.91 50.33 -21.49
C THR A 310 1.56 51.67 -21.85
N VAL A 311 2.50 51.68 -22.79
CA VAL A 311 3.08 52.93 -23.31
C VAL A 311 1.96 53.88 -23.77
N GLY A 312 1.99 55.12 -23.31
CA GLY A 312 0.94 56.13 -23.60
C GLY A 312 -0.36 55.98 -22.80
N SER A 313 -0.46 55.05 -21.84
CA SER A 313 -1.58 54.95 -20.91
C SER A 313 -1.29 55.62 -19.56
N VAL A 314 -2.33 56.15 -18.93
CA VAL A 314 -2.24 56.76 -17.58
C VAL A 314 -2.00 55.67 -16.53
N CYS A 315 -1.03 55.90 -15.65
CA CYS A 315 -0.56 54.95 -14.65
C CYS A 315 -0.73 55.53 -13.25
N ASP A 316 -1.55 54.89 -12.42
CA ASP A 316 -1.94 55.36 -11.08
C ASP A 316 -1.32 54.48 -9.96
N LEU A 317 -0.23 54.95 -9.36
CA LEU A 317 0.44 54.30 -8.23
C LEU A 317 -0.12 54.82 -6.89
N ASN A 318 -0.97 54.01 -6.25
CA ASN A 318 -1.60 54.37 -4.97
C ASN A 318 -0.70 54.00 -3.77
N LEU A 319 -0.27 55.02 -3.02
CA LEU A 319 0.60 54.96 -1.85
C LEU A 319 -0.17 55.34 -0.59
N LYS A 320 -0.20 54.46 0.42
CA LYS A 320 -0.80 54.77 1.72
C LYS A 320 0.28 55.33 2.66
N ILE A 321 0.23 56.63 2.91
CA ILE A 321 1.22 57.33 3.73
C ILE A 321 0.48 58.16 4.80
N PRO A 322 0.55 57.78 6.09
CA PRO A 322 -0.08 58.53 7.16
C PRO A 322 0.68 59.82 7.50
N GLU A 323 -0.07 60.84 7.93
CA GLU A 323 0.44 62.06 8.59
C GLU A 323 1.42 62.95 7.78
N ILE A 324 1.31 62.96 6.45
CA ILE A 324 2.13 63.82 5.57
C ILE A 324 1.29 64.93 4.90
N ASP A 325 1.84 66.14 4.80
CA ASP A 325 1.30 67.20 3.94
C ASP A 325 1.78 67.01 2.49
N ILE A 326 0.84 67.03 1.55
CA ILE A 326 1.09 66.83 0.10
C ILE A 326 2.03 67.89 -0.49
N HIS A 327 2.10 69.08 0.10
CA HIS A 327 2.98 70.17 -0.38
C HIS A 327 4.48 69.90 -0.13
N ASP A 328 4.80 69.01 0.81
CA ASP A 328 6.18 68.63 1.17
C ASP A 328 6.63 67.34 0.43
N VAL A 329 5.81 66.80 -0.48
CA VAL A 329 6.10 65.57 -1.23
C VAL A 329 6.39 65.86 -2.70
N SER A 330 7.37 65.16 -3.25
CA SER A 330 7.67 65.17 -4.68
C SER A 330 7.69 63.74 -5.23
N ALA A 331 7.21 63.58 -6.48
CA ALA A 331 7.28 62.34 -7.23
C ALA A 331 7.95 62.58 -8.59
N GLN A 332 8.82 61.66 -8.98
CA GLN A 332 9.64 61.74 -10.18
C GLN A 332 9.82 60.35 -10.77
N VAL A 333 9.79 60.22 -12.09
CA VAL A 333 9.88 58.95 -12.82
C VAL A 333 11.08 58.99 -13.74
N THR A 334 12.00 58.04 -13.56
CA THR A 334 13.15 57.80 -14.43
C THR A 334 12.83 56.65 -15.39
N SER A 335 13.00 56.88 -16.69
CA SER A 335 12.80 55.90 -17.76
C SER A 335 14.02 54.97 -17.92
N PRO A 336 13.90 53.85 -18.67
CA PRO A 336 15.01 52.95 -18.99
C PRO A 336 16.18 53.64 -19.70
N SER A 337 15.91 54.69 -20.50
CA SER A 337 16.95 55.51 -21.14
C SER A 337 17.67 56.47 -20.18
N GLY A 338 17.23 56.55 -18.92
CA GLY A 338 17.73 57.51 -17.93
C GLY A 338 17.10 58.90 -18.03
N THR A 339 16.07 59.07 -18.85
CA THR A 339 15.31 60.32 -18.95
C THR A 339 14.40 60.47 -17.73
N THR A 340 14.33 61.65 -17.12
CA THR A 340 13.60 61.82 -15.86
C THR A 340 12.52 62.90 -15.94
N GLU A 341 11.28 62.54 -15.64
CA GLU A 341 10.08 63.38 -15.72
C GLU A 341 9.42 63.53 -14.33
N LYS A 342 8.72 64.64 -14.08
CA LYS A 342 7.91 64.77 -12.85
C LYS A 342 6.62 63.98 -12.99
N ALA A 343 6.20 63.32 -11.91
CA ALA A 343 4.89 62.68 -11.82
C ALA A 343 3.93 63.55 -10.99
N ASP A 344 2.67 63.55 -11.38
CA ASP A 344 1.61 64.24 -10.66
C ASP A 344 1.27 63.48 -9.36
N MET A 345 0.84 64.19 -8.32
CA MET A 345 0.41 63.59 -7.05
C MET A 345 -0.97 64.11 -6.64
N GLU A 346 -1.91 63.20 -6.41
CA GLU A 346 -3.28 63.50 -6.00
C GLU A 346 -3.63 62.81 -4.68
N ALA A 347 -4.43 63.45 -3.82
CA ALA A 347 -4.99 62.79 -2.64
C ALA A 347 -6.29 62.05 -3.01
N VAL A 348 -6.28 60.71 -2.89
CA VAL A 348 -7.41 59.84 -3.29
C VAL A 348 -8.20 59.31 -2.09
N GLY A 349 -7.64 59.39 -0.88
CA GLY A 349 -8.34 59.06 0.35
C GLY A 349 -7.58 59.53 1.60
N PRO A 350 -8.15 59.33 2.81
CA PRO A 350 -7.46 59.64 4.05
C PRO A 350 -6.13 58.86 4.13
N SER A 351 -5.02 59.60 4.22
CA SER A 351 -3.65 59.04 4.20
C SER A 351 -3.33 58.18 2.96
N THR A 352 -3.96 58.44 1.81
CA THR A 352 -3.73 57.70 0.56
C THR A 352 -3.57 58.65 -0.62
N TYR A 353 -2.40 58.62 -1.24
CA TYR A 353 -1.98 59.47 -2.36
C TYR A 353 -1.77 58.64 -3.62
N CYS A 354 -2.13 59.17 -4.78
CA CYS A 354 -1.89 58.54 -6.08
C CYS A 354 -0.81 59.32 -6.82
N VAL A 355 0.28 58.64 -7.20
CA VAL A 355 1.29 59.15 -8.12
C VAL A 355 0.87 58.77 -9.54
N ARG A 356 0.65 59.77 -10.39
CA ARG A 356 0.20 59.61 -11.77
C ARG A 356 1.26 60.02 -12.78
N PHE A 357 1.48 59.19 -13.79
CA PHE A 357 2.36 59.50 -14.93
C PHE A 357 1.93 58.72 -16.18
N VAL A 358 2.55 59.03 -17.32
CA VAL A 358 2.37 58.32 -18.60
C VAL A 358 3.74 57.92 -19.12
N PRO A 359 4.08 56.62 -19.22
CA PRO A 359 5.38 56.19 -19.72
C PRO A 359 5.42 56.22 -21.25
N HIS A 360 6.54 56.70 -21.78
CA HIS A 360 6.81 56.86 -23.21
C HIS A 360 7.72 55.77 -23.80
N GLU A 361 8.39 54.99 -22.94
CA GLU A 361 9.35 53.94 -23.32
C GLU A 361 8.89 52.55 -22.82
N MET A 362 9.47 51.48 -23.37
CA MET A 362 9.33 50.13 -22.82
C MET A 362 10.54 49.78 -21.94
N GLY A 363 10.31 49.05 -20.85
CA GLY A 363 11.35 48.60 -19.91
C GLY A 363 11.11 49.04 -18.47
N ILE A 364 12.13 48.85 -17.63
CA ILE A 364 12.09 49.15 -16.19
C ILE A 364 12.18 50.66 -15.96
N HIS A 365 11.10 51.24 -15.42
CA HIS A 365 11.03 52.60 -14.96
C HIS A 365 11.17 52.63 -13.43
N THR A 366 11.72 53.72 -12.89
CA THR A 366 11.97 53.92 -11.46
C THR A 366 11.22 55.14 -10.96
N VAL A 367 10.38 55.01 -9.93
CA VAL A 367 9.62 56.11 -9.31
C VAL A 367 10.27 56.52 -8.00
N ASP A 368 10.87 57.70 -7.99
CA ASP A 368 11.40 58.38 -6.82
C ASP A 368 10.27 59.18 -6.16
N VAL A 369 9.85 58.76 -4.96
CA VAL A 369 8.92 59.52 -4.11
C VAL A 369 9.64 59.97 -2.85
N LYS A 370 9.66 61.29 -2.61
CA LYS A 370 10.44 61.93 -1.56
C LYS A 370 9.58 62.89 -0.76
N TYR A 371 9.66 62.82 0.57
CA TYR A 371 9.12 63.80 1.50
C TYR A 371 10.29 64.63 2.04
N ARG A 372 10.25 65.96 1.86
CA ARG A 372 11.36 66.88 2.24
C ARG A 372 12.72 66.40 1.75
N ASP A 373 12.81 66.12 0.44
CA ASP A 373 13.97 65.58 -0.27
C ASP A 373 14.49 64.19 0.17
N GLN A 374 13.83 63.53 1.13
CA GLN A 374 14.19 62.19 1.62
C GLN A 374 13.22 61.12 1.14
N HIS A 375 13.72 59.97 0.69
CA HIS A 375 12.91 58.86 0.22
C HIS A 375 11.96 58.33 1.31
N ILE A 376 10.70 58.11 0.95
CA ILE A 376 9.74 57.39 1.80
C ILE A 376 10.08 55.88 1.82
N PRO A 377 9.65 55.10 2.84
CA PRO A 377 9.87 53.66 2.86
C PRO A 377 9.34 52.97 1.59
N GLY A 378 10.20 52.18 0.93
CA GLY A 378 9.91 51.51 -0.34
C GLY A 378 10.23 52.31 -1.60
N SER A 379 10.53 53.60 -1.48
CA SER A 379 11.07 54.43 -2.58
C SER A 379 12.60 54.26 -2.67
N PRO A 380 13.20 54.15 -3.86
CA PRO A 380 12.56 54.20 -5.18
C PRO A 380 11.81 52.91 -5.54
N PHE A 381 10.63 53.06 -6.16
CA PHE A 381 9.82 51.95 -6.65
C PHE A 381 10.24 51.58 -8.09
N GLN A 382 10.13 50.31 -8.49
CA GLN A 382 10.40 49.90 -9.88
C GLN A 382 9.17 49.22 -10.50
N PHE A 383 8.91 49.49 -11.79
CA PHE A 383 7.84 48.85 -12.57
C PHE A 383 8.25 48.71 -14.04
N THR A 384 7.69 47.72 -14.73
CA THR A 384 8.04 47.40 -16.12
C THR A 384 6.90 47.80 -17.05
N VAL A 385 7.24 48.49 -18.15
CA VAL A 385 6.31 48.93 -19.20
C VAL A 385 6.55 48.10 -20.45
N GLY A 386 5.51 47.48 -21.02
CA GLY A 386 5.65 46.67 -22.23
C GLY A 386 4.39 45.88 -22.61
N PRO A 387 4.31 45.37 -23.86
CA PRO A 387 3.22 44.50 -24.29
C PRO A 387 3.26 43.14 -23.58
N LEU A 388 2.10 42.50 -23.44
CA LEU A 388 1.87 41.30 -22.62
C LEU A 388 2.51 39.99 -23.16
N GLY A 389 3.58 40.06 -23.96
CA GLY A 389 4.05 38.97 -24.83
C GLY A 389 5.32 38.22 -24.43
N GLU A 390 6.09 38.67 -23.43
CA GLU A 390 7.38 38.04 -23.06
C GLU A 390 7.49 37.59 -21.58
N GLY A 391 6.47 37.85 -20.76
CA GLY A 391 6.31 37.31 -19.41
C GLY A 391 5.33 36.13 -19.39
N GLY A 392 5.51 35.18 -18.47
CA GLY A 392 4.65 33.99 -18.34
C GLY A 392 5.23 32.92 -17.42
N ALA A 393 4.58 31.76 -17.31
CA ALA A 393 5.01 30.69 -16.41
C ALA A 393 6.44 30.21 -16.68
N GLY A 394 6.87 30.18 -17.95
CA GLY A 394 8.25 29.86 -18.37
C GLY A 394 9.35 30.79 -17.83
N LYS A 395 8.99 31.95 -17.26
CA LYS A 395 9.90 32.91 -16.61
C LYS A 395 9.91 32.80 -15.08
N VAL A 396 9.00 32.04 -14.49
CA VAL A 396 9.04 31.68 -13.07
C VAL A 396 10.09 30.59 -12.85
N ARG A 397 10.75 30.60 -11.70
CA ARG A 397 11.60 29.49 -11.23
C ARG A 397 11.14 29.10 -9.84
N ALA A 398 11.15 27.82 -9.52
CA ALA A 398 11.05 27.33 -8.15
C ALA A 398 12.27 26.47 -7.82
N GLY A 399 12.68 26.45 -6.55
CA GLY A 399 13.86 25.72 -6.12
C GLY A 399 14.03 25.72 -4.61
N GLY A 400 14.45 24.58 -4.07
CA GLY A 400 14.67 24.36 -2.64
C GLY A 400 14.51 22.89 -2.27
N PRO A 401 14.97 22.47 -1.08
CA PRO A 401 14.96 21.07 -0.68
C PRO A 401 13.57 20.44 -0.69
N GLY A 402 12.52 21.22 -0.39
CA GLY A 402 11.13 20.76 -0.42
C GLY A 402 10.56 20.45 -1.82
N LEU A 403 11.32 20.65 -2.89
CA LEU A 403 10.98 20.14 -4.24
C LEU A 403 11.76 18.88 -4.63
N GLU A 404 12.66 18.41 -3.76
CA GLU A 404 13.50 17.22 -4.00
C GLU A 404 13.18 16.07 -3.03
N LYS A 405 12.90 16.38 -1.76
CA LYS A 405 12.58 15.41 -0.69
C LYS A 405 11.99 16.09 0.54
N ALA A 406 11.27 15.34 1.37
CA ALA A 406 10.73 15.82 2.64
C ALA A 406 10.65 14.69 3.70
N GLU A 407 10.40 15.03 4.97
CA GLU A 407 10.20 14.09 6.09
C GLU A 407 8.87 14.43 6.77
N CYS A 408 8.09 13.43 7.20
CA CYS A 408 6.75 13.70 7.76
C CYS A 408 6.85 14.54 9.04
N GLY A 409 5.92 15.47 9.23
CA GLY A 409 5.92 16.39 10.37
C GLY A 409 7.02 17.47 10.34
N VAL A 410 7.93 17.45 9.36
CA VAL A 410 9.00 18.43 9.20
C VAL A 410 8.64 19.41 8.07
N PRO A 411 8.77 20.74 8.27
CA PRO A 411 8.57 21.71 7.19
C PRO A 411 9.54 21.50 6.02
N ALA A 412 8.97 21.26 4.84
CA ALA A 412 9.67 21.15 3.57
C ALA A 412 9.61 22.50 2.83
N GLU A 413 10.75 23.18 2.74
CA GLU A 413 10.83 24.58 2.28
C GLU A 413 11.36 24.70 0.84
N PHE A 414 10.79 25.63 0.07
CA PHE A 414 11.30 26.05 -1.23
C PHE A 414 10.95 27.52 -1.55
N SER A 415 11.71 28.11 -2.47
CA SER A 415 11.50 29.48 -2.96
C SER A 415 10.96 29.48 -4.38
N ILE A 416 10.17 30.50 -4.71
CA ILE A 416 9.64 30.77 -6.06
C ILE A 416 10.05 32.20 -6.45
N TRP A 417 10.75 32.34 -7.58
CA TRP A 417 11.16 33.63 -8.14
C TRP A 417 10.27 34.00 -9.33
N THR A 418 9.52 35.10 -9.21
CA THR A 418 8.55 35.58 -10.22
C THR A 418 8.99 36.86 -10.92
N ARG A 419 10.17 37.40 -10.59
CA ARG A 419 10.68 38.72 -11.05
C ARG A 419 10.64 38.95 -12.57
N GLU A 420 10.86 37.91 -13.38
CA GLU A 420 10.80 37.99 -14.86
C GLU A 420 9.45 37.61 -15.47
N ALA A 421 8.48 37.15 -14.67
CA ALA A 421 7.21 36.60 -15.17
C ALA A 421 6.11 37.67 -15.40
N GLY A 422 6.30 38.88 -14.88
CA GLY A 422 5.30 39.96 -14.97
C GLY A 422 4.15 39.80 -13.98
N ALA A 423 2.99 40.39 -14.28
CA ALA A 423 1.81 40.28 -13.43
C ALA A 423 1.07 38.96 -13.64
N GLY A 424 0.71 38.28 -12.55
CA GLY A 424 -0.09 37.06 -12.62
C GLY A 424 -0.49 36.50 -11.26
N GLY A 425 -1.38 35.51 -11.28
CA GLY A 425 -1.75 34.71 -10.12
C GLY A 425 -0.79 33.55 -9.94
N LEU A 426 -0.17 33.43 -8.77
CA LEU A 426 0.63 32.28 -8.39
C LEU A 426 -0.24 31.31 -7.57
N SER A 427 -0.26 30.03 -7.94
CA SER A 427 -0.92 28.99 -7.16
C SER A 427 0.06 27.86 -6.85
N VAL A 428 0.10 27.45 -5.59
CA VAL A 428 0.79 26.24 -5.15
C VAL A 428 -0.26 25.24 -4.69
N ALA A 429 -0.15 24.00 -5.16
CA ALA A 429 -0.91 22.87 -4.65
C ALA A 429 0.07 21.76 -4.24
N VAL A 430 -0.24 21.07 -3.16
CA VAL A 430 0.47 19.88 -2.70
C VAL A 430 -0.56 18.77 -2.58
N GLU A 431 -0.32 17.68 -3.30
CA GLU A 431 -1.24 16.55 -3.42
C GLU A 431 -0.49 15.26 -3.10
N GLY A 432 -1.05 14.39 -2.24
CA GLY A 432 -0.38 13.15 -1.87
C GLY A 432 -1.21 12.29 -0.91
N PRO A 433 -0.60 11.28 -0.27
CA PRO A 433 -1.26 10.37 0.68
C PRO A 433 -2.03 11.07 1.80
N SER A 434 -1.52 12.19 2.33
CA SER A 434 -2.19 12.96 3.38
C SER A 434 -2.33 14.44 3.05
N ARG A 435 -3.19 15.13 3.79
CA ARG A 435 -3.32 16.59 3.74
C ARG A 435 -2.00 17.26 4.13
N ALA A 436 -1.39 18.01 3.23
CA ALA A 436 -0.21 18.83 3.53
C ALA A 436 -0.61 20.25 3.98
N GLU A 437 -0.15 20.70 5.14
CA GLU A 437 -0.35 22.08 5.59
C GLU A 437 0.64 23.00 4.87
N ILE A 438 0.16 23.89 3.99
CA ILE A 438 1.00 24.80 3.21
C ILE A 438 1.07 26.17 3.89
N SER A 439 2.26 26.74 4.01
CA SER A 439 2.50 28.13 4.39
C SER A 439 3.15 28.92 3.25
N PHE A 440 2.89 30.22 3.17
CA PHE A 440 3.33 31.08 2.07
C PHE A 440 3.66 32.49 2.55
N GLU A 441 4.88 32.94 2.31
CA GLU A 441 5.38 34.28 2.60
C GLU A 441 5.83 35.00 1.31
N ASP A 442 5.46 36.27 1.18
CA ASP A 442 5.85 37.12 0.05
C ASP A 442 6.92 38.09 0.54
N ARG A 443 8.15 37.93 0.07
CA ARG A 443 9.31 38.74 0.48
C ARG A 443 9.33 40.12 -0.16
N LYS A 444 8.42 40.40 -1.10
CA LYS A 444 8.22 41.69 -1.81
C LYS A 444 9.40 42.17 -2.66
N ASP A 445 10.39 41.30 -2.89
CA ASP A 445 11.57 41.52 -3.74
C ASP A 445 11.47 40.82 -5.12
N GLY A 446 10.33 40.18 -5.39
CA GLY A 446 10.12 39.31 -6.55
C GLY A 446 10.38 37.82 -6.25
N SER A 447 10.58 37.46 -4.98
CA SER A 447 10.58 36.08 -4.48
C SER A 447 9.45 35.81 -3.48
N CYS A 448 8.97 34.58 -3.48
CA CYS A 448 8.04 34.02 -2.52
C CYS A 448 8.69 32.82 -1.84
N GLU A 449 8.42 32.64 -0.56
CA GLU A 449 8.87 31.52 0.24
C GLU A 449 7.67 30.64 0.58
N VAL A 450 7.83 29.33 0.40
CA VAL A 450 6.77 28.34 0.57
C VAL A 450 7.32 27.24 1.45
N SER A 451 6.54 26.84 2.44
CA SER A 451 6.80 25.60 3.17
C SER A 451 5.55 24.74 3.19
N TYR A 452 5.73 23.43 3.30
CA TYR A 452 4.60 22.53 3.58
C TYR A 452 4.99 21.44 4.58
N VAL A 453 4.00 20.96 5.34
CA VAL A 453 4.17 19.85 6.29
C VAL A 453 3.24 18.71 5.87
N ALA A 454 3.83 17.63 5.37
CA ALA A 454 3.14 16.37 5.10
C ALA A 454 3.04 15.52 6.38
N GLN A 455 1.92 14.85 6.63
CA GLN A 455 1.73 14.03 7.84
C GLN A 455 2.06 12.55 7.63
N GLU A 456 1.91 12.05 6.41
CA GLU A 456 2.15 10.65 6.06
C GLU A 456 3.23 10.48 4.97
N PRO A 457 4.01 9.39 4.99
CA PRO A 457 5.05 9.11 4.02
C PRO A 457 4.48 8.63 2.68
N GLY A 458 5.25 8.81 1.62
CA GLY A 458 4.89 8.45 0.25
C GLY A 458 5.24 9.57 -0.73
N ASP A 459 4.85 9.44 -1.99
CA ASP A 459 5.15 10.41 -3.02
C ASP A 459 4.10 11.53 -3.08
N TYR A 460 4.56 12.78 -2.99
CA TYR A 460 3.71 13.97 -3.08
C TYR A 460 4.00 14.72 -4.38
N GLU A 461 2.94 15.23 -5.00
CA GLU A 461 3.01 16.08 -6.17
C GLU A 461 2.89 17.56 -5.75
N VAL A 462 3.99 18.31 -5.90
CA VAL A 462 4.01 19.77 -5.67
C VAL A 462 3.80 20.48 -7.00
N SER A 463 2.58 20.97 -7.20
CA SER A 463 2.15 21.73 -8.37
C SER A 463 2.34 23.23 -8.15
N VAL A 464 3.25 23.86 -8.89
CA VAL A 464 3.41 25.32 -8.95
C VAL A 464 2.95 25.83 -10.31
N LYS A 465 2.01 26.79 -10.32
CA LYS A 465 1.45 27.39 -11.54
C LYS A 465 1.42 28.91 -11.46
N PHE A 466 1.55 29.55 -12.63
CA PHE A 466 1.43 30.98 -12.81
C PHE A 466 0.40 31.26 -13.92
N ASN A 467 -0.65 32.01 -13.61
CA ASN A 467 -1.82 32.22 -14.50
C ASN A 467 -2.44 30.89 -15.01
N GLU A 468 -2.65 29.93 -14.09
CA GLU A 468 -3.17 28.57 -14.35
C GLU A 468 -2.26 27.65 -15.19
N GLU A 469 -1.13 28.14 -15.71
CA GLU A 469 -0.12 27.37 -16.47
C GLU A 469 1.00 26.86 -15.53
N HIS A 470 1.45 25.62 -15.69
CA HIS A 470 2.59 25.09 -14.92
C HIS A 470 3.89 25.84 -15.26
N ILE A 471 4.70 26.10 -14.23
CA ILE A 471 6.07 26.60 -14.42
C ILE A 471 6.97 25.45 -14.93
N PRO A 472 8.18 25.73 -15.47
CA PRO A 472 9.13 24.68 -15.83
C PRO A 472 9.39 23.72 -14.67
N ASP A 473 9.49 22.42 -14.98
CA ASP A 473 9.70 21.31 -14.05
C ASP A 473 8.55 21.03 -13.06
N SER A 474 7.46 21.82 -13.08
CA SER A 474 6.22 21.55 -12.35
C SER A 474 5.28 20.65 -13.19
N PRO A 475 4.62 19.64 -12.59
CA PRO A 475 4.63 19.30 -11.16
C PRO A 475 5.90 18.56 -10.71
N TYR A 476 6.36 18.87 -9.50
CA TYR A 476 7.51 18.20 -8.87
C TYR A 476 7.04 16.97 -8.09
N LEU A 477 7.66 15.81 -8.32
CA LEU A 477 7.42 14.59 -7.54
C LEU A 477 8.40 14.53 -6.36
N VAL A 478 7.88 14.62 -5.14
CA VAL A 478 8.67 14.74 -3.91
C VAL A 478 8.42 13.53 -3.00
N PRO A 479 9.40 12.64 -2.80
CA PRO A 479 9.29 11.56 -1.83
C PRO A 479 9.35 12.12 -0.40
N VAL A 480 8.27 11.91 0.36
CA VAL A 480 8.19 12.18 1.80
C VAL A 480 8.55 10.90 2.55
N VAL A 481 9.63 10.93 3.33
CA VAL A 481 10.06 9.78 4.14
C VAL A 481 9.42 9.77 5.52
N ALA A 482 9.24 8.58 6.07
CA ALA A 482 8.78 8.38 7.44
C ALA A 482 9.79 8.96 8.46
N PRO A 483 9.32 9.57 9.56
CA PRO A 483 10.17 10.16 10.60
C PRO A 483 11.27 9.22 11.10
N THR A 484 12.38 9.80 11.54
CA THR A 484 13.51 9.06 12.15
C THR A 484 13.22 8.37 13.49
N ASP A 485 11.96 8.30 13.92
CA ASP A 485 11.44 7.54 15.06
C ASP A 485 10.18 6.71 14.74
N ASP A 486 9.81 6.59 13.45
CA ASP A 486 8.62 5.85 13.00
C ASP A 486 8.83 4.33 12.98
N ALA A 487 7.89 3.61 13.61
CA ALA A 487 7.79 2.16 13.63
C ALA A 487 7.81 1.52 12.22
N ARG A 488 7.27 2.21 11.20
CA ARG A 488 7.20 1.74 9.80
C ARG A 488 8.56 1.56 9.13
N ARG A 489 9.62 2.18 9.67
CA ARG A 489 11.00 2.01 9.16
C ARG A 489 11.64 0.68 9.59
N LEU A 490 11.07 -0.01 10.57
CA LEU A 490 11.66 -1.20 11.16
C LEU A 490 11.43 -2.42 10.27
N THR A 491 12.46 -3.25 10.09
CA THR A 491 12.36 -4.51 9.35
C THR A 491 12.59 -5.72 10.25
N VAL A 492 11.72 -6.71 10.12
CA VAL A 492 11.77 -7.96 10.88
C VAL A 492 12.59 -8.98 10.12
N ALA A 493 13.46 -9.70 10.83
CA ALA A 493 14.28 -10.75 10.27
C ALA A 493 14.25 -12.00 11.16
N SER A 494 14.37 -13.17 10.55
CA SER A 494 14.39 -14.47 11.24
C SER A 494 13.17 -14.75 12.11
N LEU A 495 11.99 -14.22 11.73
CA LEU A 495 10.72 -14.62 12.33
C LEU A 495 10.40 -16.06 11.87
N GLN A 496 10.35 -16.98 12.83
CA GLN A 496 9.95 -18.36 12.57
C GLN A 496 8.45 -18.52 12.85
N GLU A 497 7.64 -18.49 11.78
CA GLU A 497 6.17 -18.57 11.85
C GLU A 497 5.64 -19.96 12.22
N SER A 498 6.44 -21.02 12.08
CA SER A 498 6.02 -22.39 12.42
C SER A 498 7.19 -23.30 12.82
N GLY A 499 6.88 -24.39 13.53
CA GLY A 499 7.89 -25.35 14.02
C GLY A 499 8.58 -24.91 15.32
N LEU A 500 8.04 -23.88 15.99
CA LEU A 500 8.43 -23.52 17.36
C LEU A 500 7.97 -24.61 18.34
N LYS A 501 8.70 -24.80 19.44
CA LYS A 501 8.39 -25.82 20.46
C LYS A 501 7.95 -25.18 21.77
N VAL A 502 6.97 -25.81 22.42
CA VAL A 502 6.50 -25.43 23.75
C VAL A 502 7.66 -25.44 24.76
N ASN A 503 7.69 -24.46 25.65
CA ASN A 503 8.73 -24.25 26.68
C ASN A 503 10.16 -24.07 26.13
N HIS A 504 10.34 -23.85 24.83
CA HIS A 504 11.65 -23.51 24.24
C HIS A 504 11.69 -22.02 23.89
N PRO A 505 12.79 -21.30 24.16
CA PRO A 505 12.89 -19.90 23.81
C PRO A 505 12.88 -19.71 22.29
N ALA A 506 11.93 -18.91 21.82
CA ALA A 506 11.84 -18.43 20.45
C ALA A 506 12.37 -17.00 20.38
N SER A 507 12.99 -16.62 19.26
CA SER A 507 13.47 -15.26 19.06
C SER A 507 13.57 -14.87 17.60
N PHE A 508 13.28 -13.61 17.32
CA PHE A 508 13.48 -12.97 16.02
C PHE A 508 14.18 -11.62 16.18
N ALA A 509 14.73 -11.09 15.10
CA ALA A 509 15.44 -9.81 15.08
C ALA A 509 14.58 -8.71 14.46
N VAL A 510 14.75 -7.49 14.96
CA VAL A 510 14.16 -6.27 14.40
C VAL A 510 15.29 -5.26 14.18
N HIS A 511 15.40 -4.77 12.95
CA HIS A 511 16.36 -3.73 12.56
C HIS A 511 15.66 -2.36 12.60
N LEU A 512 16.32 -1.38 13.18
CA LEU A 512 15.81 -0.01 13.33
C LEU A 512 15.96 0.83 12.05
N ASN A 513 16.92 0.50 11.17
CA ASN A 513 17.17 1.25 9.92
C ASN A 513 17.31 2.77 10.15
N GLY A 514 18.08 3.13 11.18
CA GLY A 514 18.28 4.50 11.65
C GLY A 514 17.20 5.06 12.60
N ALA A 515 16.11 4.33 12.85
CA ALA A 515 15.05 4.77 13.75
C ALA A 515 15.50 4.82 15.22
N LYS A 516 14.96 5.76 16.01
CA LYS A 516 15.26 5.90 17.45
C LYS A 516 13.99 5.83 18.29
N GLY A 517 14.03 5.08 19.38
CA GLY A 517 12.85 4.84 20.19
C GLY A 517 12.97 3.67 21.15
N THR A 518 11.85 3.29 21.74
CA THR A 518 11.72 2.15 22.66
C THR A 518 10.76 1.10 22.13
N PHE A 519 11.02 -0.16 22.50
CA PHE A 519 10.16 -1.30 22.17
C PHE A 519 9.25 -1.66 23.34
N ASP A 520 8.00 -1.96 23.04
CA ASP A 520 7.05 -2.69 23.88
C ASP A 520 6.65 -3.96 23.11
N ALA A 521 6.89 -5.14 23.66
CA ALA A 521 6.71 -6.39 22.93
C ALA A 521 6.05 -7.45 23.82
N LYS A 522 4.99 -8.07 23.33
CA LYS A 522 4.06 -8.90 24.10
C LYS A 522 3.62 -10.12 23.31
N ALA A 523 3.54 -11.27 23.95
CA ALA A 523 3.05 -12.51 23.37
C ALA A 523 1.70 -12.88 23.98
N HIS A 524 0.68 -12.98 23.13
CA HIS A 524 -0.61 -13.56 23.43
C HIS A 524 -0.61 -15.06 23.08
N SER A 525 -0.93 -15.91 24.06
CA SER A 525 -1.09 -17.35 23.86
C SER A 525 -2.48 -17.71 23.30
N PRO A 526 -2.68 -18.93 22.77
CA PRO A 526 -3.98 -19.44 22.35
C PRO A 526 -5.07 -19.39 23.43
N SER A 527 -4.71 -19.53 24.71
CA SER A 527 -5.65 -19.38 25.83
C SER A 527 -6.04 -17.92 26.12
N GLY A 528 -5.36 -16.95 25.51
CA GLY A 528 -5.51 -15.51 25.75
C GLY A 528 -4.60 -14.97 26.85
N ALA A 529 -3.69 -15.78 27.41
CA ALA A 529 -2.72 -15.29 28.38
C ALA A 529 -1.73 -14.31 27.70
N LEU A 530 -1.33 -13.27 28.44
CA LEU A 530 -0.46 -12.20 27.96
C LEU A 530 0.87 -12.25 28.72
N GLU A 531 1.98 -12.47 28.01
CA GLU A 531 3.33 -12.44 28.55
C GLU A 531 4.18 -11.32 27.91
N GLU A 532 5.01 -10.66 28.71
CA GLU A 532 5.99 -9.68 28.24
C GLU A 532 7.16 -10.38 27.52
N CYS A 533 7.50 -9.93 26.32
CA CYS A 533 8.66 -10.42 25.57
C CYS A 533 9.95 -9.75 26.06
N ALA A 534 11.02 -10.54 26.19
CA ALA A 534 12.34 -10.01 26.53
C ALA A 534 12.99 -9.36 25.30
N VAL A 535 13.08 -8.04 25.30
CA VAL A 535 13.79 -7.26 24.27
C VAL A 535 15.24 -7.02 24.70
N SER A 536 16.20 -7.34 23.83
CA SER A 536 17.62 -7.08 24.07
C SER A 536 18.32 -6.56 22.82
N LYS A 537 19.16 -5.53 22.95
CA LYS A 537 20.02 -5.09 21.84
C LYS A 537 21.02 -6.19 21.45
N LEU A 538 21.11 -6.50 20.16
CA LEU A 538 22.08 -7.43 19.58
C LEU A 538 23.34 -6.68 19.16
N GLU A 539 23.15 -5.76 18.21
CA GLU A 539 24.21 -5.02 17.53
C GLU A 539 23.80 -3.55 17.37
N GLN A 540 24.54 -2.76 16.61
CA GLN A 540 24.13 -1.40 16.28
C GLN A 540 22.90 -1.46 15.36
N ASP A 541 21.85 -0.71 15.72
CA ASP A 541 20.53 -0.70 15.09
C ASP A 541 19.77 -2.05 15.01
N THR A 542 20.19 -3.10 15.73
CA THR A 542 19.50 -4.42 15.73
C THR A 542 19.13 -4.88 17.14
N TYR A 543 17.86 -5.29 17.32
CA TYR A 543 17.31 -5.79 18.58
C TYR A 543 16.75 -7.20 18.42
N ALA A 544 16.94 -8.06 19.41
CA ALA A 544 16.27 -9.36 19.51
C ALA A 544 15.02 -9.23 20.38
N ILE A 545 13.92 -9.78 19.91
CA ILE A 545 12.70 -10.00 20.68
C ILE A 545 12.64 -11.49 21.00
N ARG A 546 12.54 -11.84 22.28
CA ARG A 546 12.50 -13.24 22.75
C ARG A 546 11.27 -13.52 23.60
N PHE A 547 10.67 -14.68 23.41
CA PHE A 547 9.53 -15.17 24.18
C PHE A 547 9.66 -16.69 24.39
N ILE A 548 8.94 -17.24 25.37
CA ILE A 548 8.93 -18.68 25.65
C ILE A 548 7.47 -19.15 25.60
N PRO A 549 6.97 -19.63 24.46
CA PRO A 549 5.58 -20.05 24.35
C PRO A 549 5.33 -21.26 25.27
N ARG A 550 4.37 -21.14 26.19
CA ARG A 550 4.02 -22.19 27.17
C ARG A 550 2.94 -23.15 26.69
N GLU A 551 2.27 -22.81 25.59
CA GLU A 551 1.14 -23.54 25.04
C GLU A 551 1.43 -24.07 23.63
N ASN A 552 0.66 -25.06 23.17
CA ASN A 552 0.59 -25.44 21.76
C ASN A 552 -0.49 -24.61 21.06
N GLY A 553 -0.21 -24.14 19.84
CA GLY A 553 -1.17 -23.44 18.99
C GLY A 553 -0.65 -22.12 18.43
N LEU A 554 -1.58 -21.31 17.92
CA LEU A 554 -1.31 -20.02 17.29
C LEU A 554 -1.16 -18.92 18.36
N HIS A 555 0.04 -18.40 18.51
CA HIS A 555 0.33 -17.25 19.36
C HIS A 555 0.33 -15.97 18.51
N SER A 556 -0.05 -14.85 19.10
CA SER A 556 0.00 -13.52 18.47
C SER A 556 1.04 -12.66 19.18
N ILE A 557 2.02 -12.14 18.47
CA ILE A 557 3.11 -11.34 19.05
C ILE A 557 2.94 -9.88 18.64
N ASP A 558 2.50 -9.07 19.59
CA ASP A 558 2.49 -7.62 19.47
C ASP A 558 3.90 -7.09 19.65
N VAL A 559 4.35 -6.26 18.73
CA VAL A 559 5.61 -5.53 18.80
C VAL A 559 5.33 -4.10 18.40
N LYS A 560 5.51 -3.21 19.36
CA LYS A 560 5.31 -1.79 19.23
C LYS A 560 6.64 -1.07 19.37
N PHE A 561 6.82 -0.04 18.55
CA PHE A 561 7.92 0.90 18.65
C PHE A 561 7.32 2.28 18.89
N ASN A 562 7.74 2.94 19.97
CA ASN A 562 7.15 4.21 20.44
C ASN A 562 5.61 4.18 20.61
N GLY A 563 5.02 3.00 20.85
CA GLY A 563 3.58 2.79 21.05
C GLY A 563 2.80 2.34 19.81
N SER A 564 3.37 2.47 18.61
CA SER A 564 2.77 2.04 17.34
C SER A 564 3.27 0.66 16.92
N HIS A 565 2.42 -0.17 16.30
CA HIS A 565 2.85 -1.48 15.78
C HIS A 565 3.90 -1.32 14.67
N ILE A 566 4.91 -2.19 14.68
CA ILE A 566 5.88 -2.28 13.57
C ILE A 566 5.27 -3.06 12.39
N PRO A 567 5.79 -2.92 11.16
CA PRO A 567 5.31 -3.67 9.99
C PRO A 567 5.22 -5.17 10.25
N GLY A 568 4.06 -5.75 9.91
CA GLY A 568 3.72 -7.16 10.12
C GLY A 568 3.29 -7.53 11.55
N SER A 569 3.35 -6.62 12.53
CA SER A 569 2.80 -6.85 13.87
C SER A 569 1.29 -6.55 13.88
N PRO A 570 0.43 -7.38 14.53
CA PRO A 570 0.74 -8.61 15.28
C PRO A 570 1.24 -9.79 14.44
N PHE A 571 2.36 -10.39 14.85
CA PHE A 571 2.92 -11.58 14.20
C PHE A 571 2.20 -12.84 14.67
N GLN A 572 1.69 -13.66 13.75
CA GLN A 572 1.10 -14.94 14.10
C GLN A 572 2.14 -16.07 14.00
N VAL A 573 2.39 -16.80 15.10
CA VAL A 573 3.35 -17.90 15.12
C VAL A 573 2.73 -19.19 15.64
N ARG A 574 3.00 -20.31 14.99
CA ARG A 574 2.50 -21.65 15.35
C ARG A 574 3.53 -22.41 16.17
N VAL A 575 3.13 -22.78 17.38
CA VAL A 575 3.92 -23.56 18.33
C VAL A 575 3.35 -24.98 18.43
N GLY A 576 4.20 -25.99 18.31
CA GLY A 576 3.84 -27.41 18.27
C GLY A 576 4.22 -28.09 16.94
N GLU A 577 4.12 -29.42 16.90
CA GLU A 577 4.46 -30.19 15.69
C GLU A 577 3.41 -29.99 14.58
N PRO A 578 3.83 -29.86 13.30
CA PRO A 578 2.93 -29.87 12.15
C PRO A 578 2.17 -31.21 12.09
N GLY A 579 0.88 -31.19 12.44
CA GLY A 579 0.00 -32.38 12.46
C GLY A 579 -0.59 -32.75 13.83
N GLN A 580 -0.18 -32.10 14.93
CA GLN A 580 -0.78 -32.32 16.27
C GLN A 580 -1.90 -31.32 16.63
N SER A 581 -2.61 -30.77 15.62
CA SER A 581 -3.80 -29.95 15.88
C SER A 581 -5.03 -30.86 15.94
N GLY A 582 -5.65 -30.98 17.13
CA GLY A 582 -6.85 -31.80 17.30
C GLY A 582 -7.98 -31.42 16.35
N ASP A 583 -8.63 -32.42 15.76
CA ASP A 583 -9.63 -32.22 14.70
C ASP A 583 -10.97 -31.74 15.28
N ALA A 584 -11.27 -30.45 15.07
CA ALA A 584 -12.53 -29.83 15.47
C ALA A 584 -13.77 -30.48 14.83
N GLY A 585 -13.63 -31.15 13.68
CA GLY A 585 -14.69 -31.91 13.03
C GLY A 585 -15.06 -33.21 13.77
N LEU A 586 -14.15 -33.73 14.61
CA LEU A 586 -14.36 -34.91 15.45
C LEU A 586 -14.84 -34.57 16.88
N VAL A 587 -14.91 -33.29 17.22
CA VAL A 587 -15.52 -32.82 18.48
C VAL A 587 -17.02 -32.60 18.26
N THR A 588 -17.82 -33.10 19.21
CA THR A 588 -19.28 -32.92 19.20
C THR A 588 -19.74 -32.28 20.50
N ALA A 589 -20.76 -31.41 20.45
CA ALA A 589 -21.36 -30.83 21.64
C ALA A 589 -22.87 -31.09 21.65
N HIS A 590 -23.42 -31.49 22.80
CA HIS A 590 -24.83 -31.83 22.95
C HIS A 590 -25.33 -31.54 24.37
N GLY A 591 -26.60 -31.18 24.51
CA GLY A 591 -27.23 -30.92 25.80
C GLY A 591 -28.22 -29.77 25.75
N ALA A 592 -29.17 -29.74 26.69
CA ALA A 592 -30.28 -28.78 26.67
C ALA A 592 -29.78 -27.31 26.70
N GLY A 593 -28.66 -27.03 27.37
CA GLY A 593 -28.06 -25.70 27.47
C GLY A 593 -27.52 -25.11 26.16
N LEU A 594 -27.44 -25.88 25.06
CA LEU A 594 -27.12 -25.35 23.73
C LEU A 594 -28.36 -24.85 22.97
N GLU A 595 -29.56 -25.26 23.41
CA GLU A 595 -30.83 -24.96 22.73
C GLU A 595 -31.74 -24.03 23.55
N ARG A 596 -31.76 -24.20 24.88
CA ARG A 596 -32.71 -23.53 25.79
C ARG A 596 -32.16 -23.37 27.20
N GLY A 597 -32.68 -22.39 27.92
CA GLY A 597 -32.42 -22.21 29.35
C GLY A 597 -33.52 -21.41 30.05
N THR A 598 -33.43 -21.33 31.38
CA THR A 598 -34.31 -20.50 32.20
C THR A 598 -33.47 -19.51 32.99
N THR A 599 -33.89 -18.25 33.04
CA THR A 599 -33.15 -17.22 33.80
C THR A 599 -33.03 -17.60 35.28
N GLY A 600 -31.81 -17.52 35.83
CA GLY A 600 -31.48 -17.90 37.20
C GLY A 600 -31.38 -19.41 37.46
N GLN A 601 -31.56 -20.26 36.46
CA GLN A 601 -31.37 -21.72 36.57
C GLN A 601 -30.10 -22.18 35.85
N LEU A 602 -29.53 -23.28 36.34
CA LEU A 602 -28.33 -23.88 35.75
C LEU A 602 -28.68 -24.57 34.42
N SER A 603 -28.07 -24.10 33.34
CA SER A 603 -28.10 -24.71 32.01
C SER A 603 -26.83 -25.52 31.79
N GLU A 604 -26.90 -26.68 31.15
CA GLU A 604 -25.73 -27.55 30.97
C GLU A 604 -25.68 -28.26 29.61
N PHE A 605 -24.46 -28.56 29.18
CA PHE A 605 -24.15 -29.33 27.98
C PHE A 605 -22.80 -30.06 28.10
N VAL A 606 -22.60 -31.07 27.26
CA VAL A 606 -21.39 -31.91 27.22
C VAL A 606 -20.70 -31.71 25.88
N ILE A 607 -19.37 -31.58 25.93
CA ILE A 607 -18.47 -31.50 24.79
C ILE A 607 -17.65 -32.78 24.77
N ASN A 608 -17.87 -33.63 23.77
CA ASN A 608 -17.13 -34.87 23.57
C ASN A 608 -16.01 -34.66 22.56
N ASN A 609 -14.77 -34.68 23.06
CA ASN A 609 -13.53 -34.59 22.30
C ASN A 609 -12.74 -35.92 22.27
N THR A 610 -13.33 -37.02 22.75
CA THR A 610 -12.61 -38.31 22.95
C THR A 610 -11.99 -38.91 21.68
N LYS A 611 -12.45 -38.46 20.50
CA LYS A 611 -11.98 -38.88 19.18
C LYS A 611 -11.16 -37.83 18.42
N ALA A 612 -11.01 -36.63 18.97
CA ALA A 612 -10.42 -35.48 18.27
C ALA A 612 -8.90 -35.37 18.39
N GLY A 613 -8.25 -36.20 19.22
CA GLY A 613 -6.84 -36.03 19.58
C GLY A 613 -6.63 -34.88 20.58
N PRO A 614 -5.39 -34.57 20.98
CA PRO A 614 -5.11 -33.48 21.90
C PRO A 614 -5.38 -32.11 21.27
N GLY A 615 -6.04 -31.21 22.00
CA GLY A 615 -6.31 -29.85 21.56
C GLY A 615 -6.85 -28.96 22.68
N ALA A 616 -6.55 -27.67 22.61
CA ALA A 616 -7.14 -26.68 23.51
C ALA A 616 -8.64 -26.50 23.18
N LEU A 617 -9.49 -26.54 24.21
CA LEU A 617 -10.92 -26.31 24.10
C LEU A 617 -11.25 -24.90 24.59
N ALA A 618 -11.91 -24.09 23.75
CA ALA A 618 -12.36 -22.76 24.11
C ALA A 618 -13.88 -22.65 23.94
N VAL A 619 -14.55 -22.14 24.97
CA VAL A 619 -16.01 -21.94 25.01
C VAL A 619 -16.26 -20.46 25.32
N THR A 620 -17.06 -19.79 24.48
CA THR A 620 -17.56 -18.45 24.77
C THR A 620 -19.08 -18.42 24.69
N ILE A 621 -19.70 -17.66 25.58
CA ILE A 621 -21.15 -17.45 25.65
C ILE A 621 -21.40 -15.95 25.61
N GLU A 622 -22.01 -15.49 24.53
CA GLU A 622 -22.41 -14.09 24.32
C GLU A 622 -23.93 -13.98 24.45
N GLY A 623 -24.44 -12.98 25.16
CA GLY A 623 -25.88 -12.77 25.26
C GLY A 623 -26.29 -11.54 26.07
N PRO A 624 -27.59 -11.42 26.42
CA PRO A 624 -28.12 -10.26 27.14
C PRO A 624 -27.69 -10.12 28.61
N SER A 625 -26.86 -11.02 29.13
CA SER A 625 -26.16 -10.85 30.41
C SER A 625 -24.92 -11.72 30.46
N LYS A 626 -23.89 -11.32 31.22
CA LYS A 626 -22.83 -12.23 31.63
C LYS A 626 -23.40 -13.46 32.32
N VAL A 627 -22.79 -14.61 32.07
CA VAL A 627 -23.16 -15.87 32.69
C VAL A 627 -22.01 -16.34 33.57
N LYS A 628 -22.31 -16.75 34.81
CA LYS A 628 -21.35 -17.54 35.56
C LYS A 628 -21.29 -18.90 34.88
N MET A 629 -20.11 -19.33 34.46
CA MET A 629 -19.88 -20.66 33.91
C MET A 629 -18.86 -21.45 34.72
N ASP A 630 -18.93 -22.76 34.60
CA ASP A 630 -18.08 -23.74 35.27
C ASP A 630 -17.94 -24.98 34.38
N CYS A 631 -16.87 -25.75 34.53
CA CYS A 631 -16.58 -26.90 33.67
C CYS A 631 -15.83 -28.01 34.38
N HIS A 632 -16.33 -29.23 34.21
CA HIS A 632 -15.82 -30.43 34.87
C HIS A 632 -15.49 -31.51 33.83
N GLU A 633 -14.36 -32.20 33.99
CA GLU A 633 -14.03 -33.38 33.20
C GLU A 633 -14.98 -34.54 33.56
N CYS A 634 -15.42 -35.29 32.56
CA CYS A 634 -16.30 -36.44 32.70
C CYS A 634 -15.87 -37.57 31.75
N SER A 635 -16.46 -38.77 31.88
CA SER A 635 -16.09 -39.94 31.07
C SER A 635 -16.27 -39.77 29.56
N GLU A 636 -17.05 -38.77 29.13
CA GLU A 636 -17.36 -38.49 27.73
C GLU A 636 -16.67 -37.23 27.18
N GLY A 637 -15.83 -36.56 27.98
CA GLY A 637 -15.18 -35.28 27.63
C GLY A 637 -15.38 -34.24 28.72
N TYR A 638 -15.93 -33.06 28.38
CA TYR A 638 -16.11 -31.94 29.31
C TYR A 638 -17.57 -31.57 29.47
N LYS A 639 -18.03 -31.45 30.72
CA LYS A 639 -19.37 -30.97 31.07
C LYS A 639 -19.32 -29.49 31.46
N VAL A 640 -19.91 -28.64 30.64
CA VAL A 640 -20.02 -27.19 30.86
C VAL A 640 -21.38 -26.87 31.47
N GLN A 641 -21.38 -26.03 32.50
CA GLN A 641 -22.58 -25.53 33.17
C GLN A 641 -22.54 -24.01 33.22
N TYR A 642 -23.66 -23.33 32.97
CA TYR A 642 -23.77 -21.87 33.03
C TYR A 642 -25.13 -21.40 33.53
N THR A 643 -25.17 -20.23 34.17
CA THR A 643 -26.43 -19.62 34.67
C THR A 643 -26.68 -18.28 33.99
N PRO A 644 -27.69 -18.16 33.10
CA PRO A 644 -28.06 -16.90 32.47
C PRO A 644 -28.93 -16.03 33.38
N MET A 645 -28.69 -14.71 33.39
CA MET A 645 -29.34 -13.75 34.31
C MET A 645 -30.34 -12.80 33.63
N ALA A 646 -30.45 -12.85 32.30
CA ALA A 646 -31.50 -12.20 31.52
C ALA A 646 -32.11 -13.16 30.48
N PRO A 647 -33.41 -13.00 30.12
CA PRO A 647 -34.02 -13.73 29.01
C PRO A 647 -33.55 -13.18 27.64
N GLY A 648 -33.45 -14.06 26.65
CA GLY A 648 -33.08 -13.72 25.27
C GLY A 648 -32.28 -14.83 24.58
N ASN A 649 -31.62 -14.50 23.47
CA ASN A 649 -30.79 -15.45 22.73
C ASN A 649 -29.35 -15.38 23.23
N TYR A 650 -28.76 -16.51 23.59
CA TYR A 650 -27.35 -16.65 23.92
C TYR A 650 -26.66 -17.44 22.81
N LEU A 651 -25.51 -16.94 22.36
CA LEU A 651 -24.69 -17.54 21.32
C LEU A 651 -23.52 -18.27 21.98
N VAL A 652 -23.53 -19.59 21.95
CA VAL A 652 -22.51 -20.47 22.53
C VAL A 652 -21.54 -20.89 21.42
N SER A 653 -20.36 -20.29 21.40
CA SER A 653 -19.28 -20.66 20.49
C SER A 653 -18.36 -21.67 21.15
N ILE A 654 -18.05 -22.76 20.44
CA ILE A 654 -17.12 -23.79 20.89
C ILE A 654 -16.05 -23.99 19.81
N LYS A 655 -14.79 -23.87 20.19
CA LYS A 655 -13.61 -24.01 19.32
C LYS A 655 -12.66 -25.07 19.87
N TYR A 656 -11.98 -25.79 18.98
CA TYR A 656 -11.04 -26.85 19.37
C TYR A 656 -9.78 -26.84 18.51
N GLY A 657 -8.62 -27.04 19.14
CA GLY A 657 -7.33 -27.20 18.44
C GLY A 657 -6.80 -25.95 17.74
N GLY A 658 -7.42 -24.78 17.98
CA GLY A 658 -7.07 -23.50 17.32
C GLY A 658 -8.30 -22.58 17.18
N PRO A 659 -8.32 -21.67 16.19
CA PRO A 659 -9.42 -20.73 15.98
C PRO A 659 -10.70 -21.39 15.40
N ASN A 660 -10.64 -22.67 15.06
CA ASN A 660 -11.66 -23.43 14.34
C ASN A 660 -12.86 -23.77 15.23
N HIS A 661 -14.06 -23.48 14.73
CA HIS A 661 -15.31 -23.91 15.37
C HIS A 661 -15.56 -25.40 15.17
N ILE A 662 -16.15 -26.05 16.17
CA ILE A 662 -16.63 -27.43 16.04
C ILE A 662 -17.92 -27.48 15.20
N THR A 663 -18.25 -28.66 14.68
CA THR A 663 -19.49 -28.87 13.93
C THR A 663 -20.73 -28.44 14.74
N GLY A 664 -21.51 -27.51 14.19
CA GLY A 664 -22.72 -26.95 14.82
C GLY A 664 -22.50 -25.69 15.66
N SER A 665 -21.25 -25.31 15.95
CA SER A 665 -20.94 -24.01 16.55
C SER A 665 -21.00 -22.89 15.51
N PRO A 666 -21.48 -21.68 15.86
CA PRO A 666 -22.03 -21.29 17.16
C PRO A 666 -23.48 -21.76 17.36
N PHE A 667 -23.76 -22.30 18.55
CA PHE A 667 -25.09 -22.76 18.96
C PHE A 667 -25.93 -21.60 19.51
N LYS A 668 -27.25 -21.61 19.30
CA LYS A 668 -28.15 -20.53 19.72
C LYS A 668 -29.12 -21.02 20.80
N ALA A 669 -28.79 -20.77 22.07
CA ALA A 669 -29.61 -21.11 23.21
C ALA A 669 -30.67 -20.04 23.50
N LYS A 670 -31.95 -20.41 23.53
CA LYS A 670 -33.06 -19.49 23.84
C LYS A 670 -33.40 -19.53 25.33
N VAL A 671 -33.04 -18.49 26.07
CA VAL A 671 -33.30 -18.37 27.51
C VAL A 671 -34.62 -17.64 27.74
N THR A 672 -35.48 -18.20 28.60
CA THR A 672 -36.78 -17.60 28.98
C THR A 672 -36.88 -17.40 30.49
N GLY A 673 -37.80 -16.54 30.95
CA GLY A 673 -38.01 -16.24 32.37
C GLY A 673 -37.98 -14.75 32.70
N GLN A 674 -38.02 -14.42 33.99
CA GLN A 674 -37.92 -13.04 34.46
C GLN A 674 -36.46 -12.55 34.38
N ARG A 675 -36.25 -11.26 34.10
CA ARG A 675 -34.92 -10.63 34.09
C ARG A 675 -34.45 -10.40 35.53
N LEU A 676 -33.24 -10.87 35.87
CA LEU A 676 -32.69 -10.82 37.23
C LEU A 676 -31.56 -9.80 37.41
N VAL A 677 -31.07 -9.18 36.33
CA VAL A 677 -30.04 -8.12 36.34
C VAL A 677 -30.42 -6.97 35.41
N ASN A 678 -29.87 -5.78 35.66
CA ASN A 678 -29.94 -4.67 34.71
C ASN A 678 -29.03 -4.97 33.51
N VAL A 679 -29.56 -4.73 32.31
CA VAL A 679 -28.92 -5.07 31.03
C VAL A 679 -28.63 -3.77 30.29
N SER A 680 -27.39 -3.61 29.80
CA SER A 680 -27.04 -2.53 28.87
C SER A 680 -27.46 -2.89 27.44
N ASN A 681 -27.51 -1.92 26.51
CA ASN A 681 -27.86 -2.21 25.11
C ASN A 681 -26.77 -2.96 24.32
N ALA A 682 -25.66 -3.37 24.95
CA ALA A 682 -24.60 -4.16 24.35
C ALA A 682 -24.74 -5.65 24.72
N SER A 683 -24.28 -6.55 23.86
CA SER A 683 -24.12 -7.96 24.21
C SER A 683 -22.98 -8.13 25.21
N GLU A 684 -23.16 -9.04 26.16
CA GLU A 684 -22.16 -9.36 27.17
C GLU A 684 -21.57 -10.75 26.93
N THR A 685 -20.23 -10.81 26.84
CA THR A 685 -19.48 -12.05 26.57
C THR A 685 -18.87 -12.61 27.86
N SER A 686 -18.93 -13.93 28.00
CA SER A 686 -18.27 -14.71 29.03
C SER A 686 -17.45 -15.83 28.37
N SER A 687 -16.27 -16.18 28.89
CA SER A 687 -15.35 -17.15 28.26
C SER A 687 -14.73 -18.14 29.25
N LEU A 688 -14.34 -19.31 28.74
CA LEU A 688 -13.67 -20.40 29.45
C LEU A 688 -12.74 -21.16 28.48
N THR A 689 -11.56 -21.54 28.95
CA THR A 689 -10.59 -22.38 28.24
C THR A 689 -10.22 -23.60 29.08
N VAL A 690 -10.03 -24.75 28.43
CA VAL A 690 -9.71 -26.03 29.08
C VAL A 690 -8.68 -26.82 28.25
N GLU A 691 -7.66 -27.37 28.91
CA GLU A 691 -6.63 -28.19 28.29
C GLU A 691 -6.98 -29.69 28.36
N SER A 692 -6.76 -30.43 27.26
CA SER A 692 -6.96 -31.88 27.22
C SER A 692 -5.65 -32.66 27.16
N VAL A 693 -5.38 -33.49 28.18
CA VAL A 693 -4.26 -34.43 28.21
C VAL A 693 -4.76 -35.84 27.92
N THR A 694 -4.32 -36.46 26.82
CA THR A 694 -4.72 -37.82 26.47
C THR A 694 -4.10 -38.86 27.42
N LYS A 695 -4.94 -39.68 28.07
CA LYS A 695 -4.51 -40.92 28.75
C LYS A 695 -4.07 -41.96 27.71
N SER A 696 -2.79 -41.98 27.37
CA SER A 696 -2.19 -43.05 26.55
C SER A 696 -1.60 -44.16 27.43
N SER A 697 -2.18 -45.36 27.33
CA SER A 697 -1.60 -46.58 27.89
C SER A 697 -0.29 -46.93 27.18
N SER A 698 0.70 -47.36 27.95
CA SER A 698 2.08 -47.64 27.50
C SER A 698 2.21 -48.78 26.50
N THR A 699 2.91 -48.55 25.38
CA THR A 699 3.88 -49.49 24.78
C THR A 699 4.85 -48.74 23.85
N ASN A 700 6.16 -48.94 24.06
CA ASN A 700 7.24 -48.39 23.22
C ASN A 700 7.46 -49.22 21.95
N SER A 701 7.55 -48.56 20.79
CA SER A 701 8.21 -49.11 19.60
C SER A 701 8.57 -48.03 18.56
N HIS A 702 9.71 -47.36 18.75
CA HIS A 702 10.31 -46.54 17.70
C HIS A 702 11.11 -47.41 16.72
N SER A 703 10.79 -47.33 15.42
CA SER A 703 11.68 -47.72 14.32
C SER A 703 12.18 -46.46 13.60
N ALA A 704 13.47 -46.42 13.28
CA ALA A 704 14.20 -45.21 12.93
C ALA A 704 14.69 -45.19 11.47
N LEU A 705 15.06 -44.00 10.97
CA LEU A 705 15.95 -43.74 9.82
C LEU A 705 16.46 -42.27 9.92
N PRO A 706 17.58 -41.90 9.27
CA PRO A 706 18.93 -41.97 9.86
C PRO A 706 19.45 -40.63 10.41
N ARG A 707 20.21 -40.68 11.52
CA ARG A 707 20.94 -39.52 12.08
C ARG A 707 22.41 -39.51 11.63
N SER A 708 22.93 -38.33 11.31
CA SER A 708 24.37 -38.09 11.17
C SER A 708 25.07 -38.30 12.52
N ALA A 709 26.20 -39.00 12.52
CA ALA A 709 26.85 -39.47 13.75
C ALA A 709 27.57 -38.34 14.50
N SER A 710 26.95 -37.86 15.58
CA SER A 710 27.60 -37.14 16.67
C SER A 710 27.52 -37.96 17.96
N ASP A 711 28.53 -37.86 18.81
CA ASP A 711 28.70 -38.68 20.00
C ASP A 711 29.20 -37.84 21.17
N ALA A 712 28.26 -37.38 22.01
CA ALA A 712 28.56 -36.52 23.17
C ALA A 712 29.50 -37.19 24.20
N SER A 713 29.57 -38.52 24.24
CA SER A 713 30.45 -39.25 25.16
C SER A 713 31.94 -39.05 24.87
N LYS A 714 32.27 -38.54 23.68
CA LYS A 714 33.65 -38.25 23.24
C LYS A 714 34.07 -36.80 23.44
N VAL A 715 33.21 -35.94 24.00
CA VAL A 715 33.56 -34.57 24.40
C VAL A 715 34.31 -34.60 25.73
N ALA A 716 35.39 -33.81 25.86
CA ALA A 716 36.18 -33.73 27.08
C ALA A 716 36.20 -32.31 27.65
N THR A 717 35.69 -32.13 28.87
CA THR A 717 35.70 -30.85 29.60
C THR A 717 36.82 -30.80 30.63
N ARG A 718 37.58 -29.70 30.72
CA ARG A 718 38.66 -29.53 31.72
C ARG A 718 38.78 -28.08 32.19
N GLY A 719 38.83 -27.85 33.51
CA GLY A 719 39.19 -26.54 34.06
C GLY A 719 38.69 -26.32 35.49
N PRO A 720 39.23 -25.31 36.20
CA PRO A 720 38.83 -25.00 37.58
C PRO A 720 37.34 -24.60 37.68
N GLY A 721 36.83 -23.90 36.66
CA GLY A 721 35.42 -23.51 36.54
C GLY A 721 34.42 -24.65 36.37
N LEU A 722 34.84 -25.92 36.38
CA LEU A 722 33.92 -27.06 36.47
C LEU A 722 33.56 -27.43 37.91
N SER A 723 34.20 -26.84 38.93
CA SER A 723 33.96 -27.19 40.34
C SER A 723 34.04 -26.03 41.32
N LYS A 724 34.74 -24.94 40.97
CA LYS A 724 34.91 -23.78 41.85
C LYS A 724 34.79 -22.47 41.07
N ALA A 725 34.07 -21.52 41.67
CA ALA A 725 33.97 -20.14 41.24
C ALA A 725 33.89 -19.23 42.47
N TYR A 726 34.16 -17.93 42.31
CA TYR A 726 34.06 -16.92 43.35
C TYR A 726 33.14 -15.80 42.88
N MET A 727 32.39 -15.18 43.80
CA MET A 727 31.45 -14.10 43.46
C MET A 727 32.17 -12.97 42.71
N GLY A 728 31.58 -12.50 41.61
CA GLY A 728 32.12 -11.41 40.79
C GLY A 728 33.44 -11.73 40.06
N GLN A 729 33.97 -12.94 40.16
CA GLN A 729 35.17 -13.37 39.44
C GLN A 729 34.81 -14.26 38.26
N ARG A 730 35.55 -14.10 37.16
CA ARG A 730 35.41 -14.93 35.96
C ARG A 730 36.02 -16.31 36.19
N ALA A 731 35.18 -17.32 36.36
CA ALA A 731 35.58 -18.73 36.31
C ALA A 731 35.65 -19.20 34.84
N SER A 732 36.48 -20.19 34.54
CA SER A 732 36.61 -20.73 33.18
C SER A 732 36.99 -22.21 33.11
N PHE A 733 36.65 -22.84 31.99
CA PHE A 733 37.03 -24.20 31.62
C PHE A 733 37.02 -24.39 30.10
N SER A 734 37.82 -25.33 29.60
CA SER A 734 37.83 -25.73 28.20
C SER A 734 36.95 -26.93 27.91
N VAL A 735 36.48 -27.03 26.68
CA VAL A 735 35.68 -28.13 26.12
C VAL A 735 36.31 -28.55 24.80
N ASP A 736 36.76 -29.80 24.69
CA ASP A 736 37.31 -30.38 23.47
C ASP A 736 36.29 -31.34 22.84
N CYS A 737 35.77 -30.96 21.67
CA CYS A 737 34.80 -31.73 20.90
C CYS A 737 35.42 -32.40 19.66
N SER A 738 36.75 -32.36 19.49
CA SER A 738 37.45 -32.83 18.28
C SER A 738 37.18 -34.29 17.91
N LYS A 739 36.75 -35.12 18.87
CA LYS A 739 36.45 -36.55 18.70
C LYS A 739 34.95 -36.88 18.67
N ALA A 740 34.08 -35.90 18.83
CA ALA A 740 32.64 -36.08 19.06
C ALA A 740 31.76 -35.99 17.80
N GLY A 741 32.36 -35.83 16.61
CA GLY A 741 31.62 -35.48 15.39
C GLY A 741 31.03 -34.06 15.47
N LYS A 742 30.53 -33.50 14.36
CA LYS A 742 29.98 -32.13 14.35
C LYS A 742 28.60 -32.08 15.01
N ASN A 743 28.45 -31.27 16.06
CA ASN A 743 27.17 -30.90 16.67
C ASN A 743 27.32 -29.52 17.37
N MET A 744 26.29 -29.05 18.07
CA MET A 744 26.25 -27.78 18.79
C MET A 744 26.69 -27.94 20.26
N LEU A 745 27.58 -27.06 20.75
CA LEU A 745 27.89 -26.95 22.18
C LEU A 745 26.85 -26.07 22.87
N LEU A 746 26.16 -26.62 23.86
CA LEU A 746 25.26 -25.88 24.73
C LEU A 746 25.85 -25.82 26.15
N VAL A 747 25.83 -24.63 26.75
CA VAL A 747 26.23 -24.42 28.15
C VAL A 747 25.15 -23.61 28.85
N GLY A 748 24.62 -24.13 29.96
CA GLY A 748 23.72 -23.44 30.86
C GLY A 748 24.28 -23.41 32.28
N VAL A 749 24.05 -22.30 32.99
CA VAL A 749 24.38 -22.17 34.41
C VAL A 749 23.10 -21.86 35.18
N HIS A 750 22.72 -22.77 36.08
CA HIS A 750 21.55 -22.63 36.93
C HIS A 750 21.99 -22.33 38.37
N GLY A 751 21.45 -21.25 38.95
CA GLY A 751 21.74 -20.79 40.31
C GLY A 751 20.51 -20.86 41.21
N PRO A 752 20.68 -20.65 42.53
CA PRO A 752 19.60 -20.78 43.51
C PRO A 752 18.51 -19.70 43.36
N HIS A 753 18.90 -18.42 43.22
CA HIS A 753 17.95 -17.31 43.04
C HIS A 753 18.38 -16.33 41.96
N ILE A 754 19.63 -15.87 41.96
CA ILE A 754 20.12 -14.87 40.99
C ILE A 754 20.67 -15.58 39.73
N PRO A 755 20.22 -15.23 38.52
CA PRO A 755 20.77 -15.78 37.28
C PRO A 755 22.25 -15.40 37.10
N CYS A 756 22.98 -16.23 36.36
CA CYS A 756 24.38 -15.96 36.00
C CYS A 756 24.50 -14.64 35.22
N GLU A 757 25.50 -13.82 35.54
CA GLU A 757 25.66 -12.48 34.94
C GLU A 757 26.15 -12.54 33.48
N GLU A 758 27.16 -13.38 33.23
CA GLU A 758 27.79 -13.54 31.94
C GLU A 758 28.11 -15.03 31.76
N VAL A 759 27.77 -15.60 30.61
CA VAL A 759 28.30 -16.88 30.13
C VAL A 759 28.82 -16.65 28.72
N SER A 760 30.14 -16.75 28.53
CA SER A 760 30.82 -16.53 27.26
C SER A 760 31.47 -17.82 26.77
N VAL A 761 31.11 -18.25 25.55
CA VAL A 761 31.69 -19.42 24.88
C VAL A 761 32.52 -18.95 23.69
N LYS A 762 33.84 -19.15 23.75
CA LYS A 762 34.79 -18.74 22.70
C LYS A 762 35.35 -19.97 21.99
N HIS A 763 35.05 -20.13 20.71
CA HIS A 763 35.70 -21.14 19.88
C HIS A 763 37.18 -20.79 19.69
N MET A 764 38.06 -21.77 19.92
CA MET A 764 39.52 -21.62 19.83
C MET A 764 40.13 -22.23 18.56
N GLY A 765 39.29 -22.78 17.67
CA GLY A 765 39.73 -23.61 16.55
C GLY A 765 39.74 -25.10 16.90
N ASN A 766 39.89 -25.95 15.87
CA ASN A 766 39.97 -27.42 16.01
C ASN A 766 38.84 -28.06 16.84
N MET A 767 37.64 -27.47 16.85
CA MET A 767 36.49 -27.89 17.67
C MET A 767 36.77 -27.87 19.19
N GLN A 768 37.71 -27.03 19.63
CA GLN A 768 37.94 -26.70 21.03
C GLN A 768 37.31 -25.34 21.36
N TYR A 769 36.76 -25.24 22.57
CA TYR A 769 36.07 -24.07 23.08
C TYR A 769 36.59 -23.72 24.47
N ASN A 770 36.70 -22.44 24.78
CA ASN A 770 36.88 -21.96 26.15
C ASN A 770 35.60 -21.30 26.62
N VAL A 771 35.08 -21.77 27.75
CA VAL A 771 33.87 -21.28 28.38
C VAL A 771 34.28 -20.48 29.62
N SER A 772 33.72 -19.30 29.79
CA SER A 772 33.87 -18.51 31.01
C SER A 772 32.52 -17.99 31.50
N TYR A 773 32.40 -17.83 32.82
CA TYR A 773 31.18 -17.32 33.43
C TYR A 773 31.44 -16.54 34.72
N ILE A 774 30.49 -15.69 35.13
CA ILE A 774 30.55 -14.85 36.34
C ILE A 774 29.28 -15.07 37.18
N LEU A 775 29.45 -15.32 38.48
CA LEU A 775 28.36 -15.60 39.43
C LEU A 775 28.22 -14.46 40.45
N LYS A 776 26.98 -14.07 40.75
CA LYS A 776 26.66 -12.93 41.62
C LYS A 776 26.24 -13.28 43.05
N GLU A 777 25.94 -14.55 43.31
CA GLU A 777 25.41 -15.01 44.59
C GLU A 777 26.35 -16.08 45.19
N LYS A 778 26.28 -16.26 46.52
CA LYS A 778 26.82 -17.45 47.17
C LYS A 778 25.86 -18.61 47.00
N GLY A 779 26.39 -19.83 46.94
CA GLY A 779 25.57 -21.04 46.94
C GLY A 779 26.07 -22.10 45.98
N ASN A 780 25.19 -23.06 45.71
CA ASN A 780 25.46 -24.18 44.81
C ASN A 780 24.82 -23.91 43.45
N TYR A 781 25.65 -23.94 42.42
CA TYR A 781 25.26 -23.76 41.03
C TYR A 781 25.41 -25.08 40.27
N VAL A 782 24.51 -25.29 39.31
CA VAL A 782 24.51 -26.45 38.41
C VAL A 782 24.90 -25.97 37.02
N LEU A 783 26.05 -26.44 36.54
CA LEU A 783 26.62 -26.13 35.23
C LEU A 783 26.33 -27.30 34.27
N ALA A 784 25.37 -27.11 33.37
CA ALA A 784 25.00 -28.09 32.37
C ALA A 784 25.77 -27.82 31.06
N VAL A 785 26.61 -28.76 30.65
CA VAL A 785 27.28 -28.78 29.34
C VAL A 785 26.73 -29.93 28.49
N LYS A 786 26.33 -29.65 27.25
CA LYS A 786 25.76 -30.64 26.31
C LYS A 786 26.37 -30.52 24.91
N TRP A 787 26.34 -31.61 24.15
CA TRP A 787 26.75 -31.66 22.74
C TRP A 787 25.60 -32.22 21.90
N GLY A 788 24.89 -31.34 21.21
CA GLY A 788 23.50 -31.61 20.80
C GLY A 788 22.59 -31.67 22.02
N GLU A 789 21.68 -32.65 22.04
CA GLU A 789 20.72 -32.85 23.14
C GLU A 789 21.34 -33.55 24.38
N ASP A 790 22.46 -34.24 24.19
CA ASP A 790 23.05 -35.16 25.17
C ASP A 790 24.06 -34.45 26.09
N HIS A 791 24.09 -34.84 27.37
CA HIS A 791 25.08 -34.38 28.34
C HIS A 791 26.48 -34.93 28.03
N VAL A 792 27.50 -34.08 28.12
CA VAL A 792 28.92 -34.49 28.01
C VAL A 792 29.37 -35.21 29.29
N PRO A 793 30.40 -36.07 29.26
CA PRO A 793 30.93 -36.75 30.45
C PRO A 793 31.21 -35.81 31.63
N GLY A 794 30.58 -36.08 32.79
CA GLY A 794 30.68 -35.28 34.01
C GLY A 794 29.63 -34.17 34.15
N SER A 795 28.87 -33.87 33.09
CA SER A 795 27.74 -32.95 33.12
C SER A 795 26.47 -33.64 33.68
N PRO A 796 25.65 -32.97 34.51
CA PRO A 796 25.84 -31.61 35.01
C PRO A 796 26.88 -31.52 36.14
N PHE A 797 27.74 -30.50 36.04
CA PHE A 797 28.76 -30.20 37.04
C PHE A 797 28.17 -29.38 38.19
N HIS A 798 28.66 -29.60 39.41
CA HIS A 798 28.24 -28.86 40.59
C HIS A 798 29.35 -27.91 41.02
N VAL A 799 29.04 -26.62 41.11
CA VAL A 799 29.99 -25.55 41.43
C VAL A 799 29.52 -24.83 42.69
N THR A 800 30.34 -24.84 43.74
CA THR A 800 30.05 -24.09 44.97
C THR A 800 30.78 -22.74 44.95
N VAL A 801 30.05 -21.66 45.25
CA VAL A 801 30.56 -20.30 45.41
C VAL A 801 30.57 -19.94 46.90
N PRO A 802 31.76 -19.78 47.53
CA PRO A 802 31.90 -19.61 48.98
C PRO A 802 31.69 -18.20 49.52
#